data_AF-A0A7Z9WDE9-F1
#
_entry.id   AF-A0A7Z9WDE9-F1
#
_cell.length_a   1.000
_cell.length_b   1.000
_cell.length_c   1.000
_cell.angle_alpha   90.00
_cell.angle_beta   90.00
_cell.angle_gamma   90.00
#
_symmetry.space_group_name_H-M   'P 1'
#
loop_
_entity.id
_entity.type
_entity.pdbx_description
1 polymer ?
#
loop_
_entity_poly.entity_id
_entity_poly.type
_entity_poly.pdbx_seq_one_letter_code
_entity_poly.pdbx_strand_id
1 'polypeptide(L)'
;MMNKHMETAAPVEEKFLTPGVMVMLAFMAVGLAFIIVRFIKGLGGVTNLNNQFPWGIWVAVDVATGVALAAGGFTTGAIAYIFNRKEYHAVIRPALLTAMLGYTFVVIGLFVDIGRYWNIWRPMISWNPNSVLFEVAMCVMIYSNVLYIEFIPIVIERFKGQVGPTLDKLLDFADRTLDKVLFLFIIAGVVLSCMHQSGLGALMLIAKYKMHPLWYTPILPLLFLLSAIAGGYPMVIFESLIVAKSFHRRPEMEILTPLARFMPVLIGIYLVFKLGDMFVRKTYVYLGDWTVQSTAFIVEVLFGVILPFVLVLSSRVRRSPGWLFFASTIFVLGILFNRINVFLVSYTPPYVIESYFPSVGEMFITAGLIAGLMFMYRVFVAIFPVLGAEPKELLSSKGVKVASIIGISLLGLGVFLGGGEAMAAKAKVKMPLTTPEIPSIDHAPPVRVLDNDIVNQYSDFYESVRFMHRKHANVLRDCSICHHRQPKKDGDMEGEPMTWEKFRANGQLPVKCSECHKKPFDPNRLDVPGLKGAYHRLCIECHKETEQVPYTRGPVIYSAMVRGPVARVLDTRAPTDCIACHSKKVPDHKELVKLEGNPDPLEVTKACLSCHEKEAEAIIHTAHWKWQGPTPYSVGNENRIDIGKRRLVINNF
;
A
#
# COMPACT_ATOMS: atom_id res chain seq x y z
N MET A 1 -27.43 -52.55 -6.05
CA MET A 1 -28.26 -51.64 -5.24
C MET A 1 -27.61 -51.54 -3.87
N MET A 2 -26.86 -50.48 -3.60
CA MET A 2 -26.17 -50.26 -2.33
C MET A 2 -26.83 -49.04 -1.69
N ASN A 3 -27.46 -49.25 -0.53
CA ASN A 3 -28.17 -48.22 0.23
C ASN A 3 -27.23 -47.04 0.51
N LYS A 4 -27.43 -45.94 -0.22
CA LYS A 4 -26.86 -44.64 0.09
C LYS A 4 -27.62 -44.16 1.32
N HIS A 5 -27.03 -44.30 2.51
CA HIS A 5 -27.57 -43.66 3.71
C HIS A 5 -27.61 -42.15 3.43
N MET A 6 -28.81 -41.63 3.16
CA MET A 6 -29.09 -40.19 3.08
C MET A 6 -28.91 -39.63 4.49
N GLU A 7 -27.71 -39.12 4.79
CA GLU A 7 -27.51 -38.25 5.96
C GLU A 7 -28.29 -36.96 5.68
N THR A 8 -29.51 -36.86 6.23
CA THR A 8 -30.22 -35.59 6.35
C THR A 8 -29.36 -34.63 7.16
N ALA A 9 -29.11 -33.43 6.64
CA ALA A 9 -28.32 -32.44 7.35
C ALA A 9 -28.93 -32.11 8.71
N ALA A 10 -28.19 -32.45 9.76
CA ALA A 10 -28.54 -32.19 11.13
C ALA A 10 -27.41 -31.38 11.80
N PRO A 11 -27.73 -30.54 12.79
CA PRO A 11 -26.71 -29.89 13.61
C PRO A 11 -25.83 -30.93 14.30
N VAL A 12 -24.59 -30.56 14.61
CA VAL A 12 -23.63 -31.50 15.22
C VAL A 12 -23.91 -31.67 16.72
N GLU A 13 -24.08 -32.92 17.17
CA GLU A 13 -24.42 -33.28 18.57
C GLU A 13 -23.20 -33.45 19.52
N GLU A 14 -21.99 -33.21 19.02
CA GLU A 14 -20.75 -33.37 19.79
C GLU A 14 -20.62 -32.39 20.97
N LYS A 15 -19.86 -32.76 22.01
CA LYS A 15 -19.59 -31.87 23.15
C LYS A 15 -19.01 -30.54 22.69
N PHE A 16 -19.71 -29.45 23.00
CA PHE A 16 -19.32 -28.12 22.55
C PHE A 16 -18.00 -27.65 23.18
N LEU A 17 -17.88 -27.78 24.51
CA LEU A 17 -16.67 -27.42 25.27
C LEU A 17 -15.63 -28.53 25.19
N THR A 18 -14.59 -28.30 24.41
CA THR A 18 -13.39 -29.15 24.29
C THR A 18 -12.16 -28.40 24.81
N PRO A 19 -11.03 -29.07 25.10
CA PRO A 19 -9.80 -28.38 25.45
C PRO A 19 -9.37 -27.34 24.41
N GLY A 20 -9.60 -27.62 23.11
CA GLY A 20 -9.35 -26.66 22.04
C GLY A 20 -10.23 -25.41 22.13
N VAL A 21 -11.52 -25.57 22.47
CA VAL A 21 -12.42 -24.43 22.69
C VAL A 21 -12.01 -23.62 23.92
N MET A 22 -11.51 -24.25 24.99
CA MET A 22 -10.99 -23.51 26.15
C MET A 22 -9.77 -22.66 25.79
N VAL A 23 -8.87 -23.17 24.95
CA VAL A 23 -7.75 -22.38 24.41
C VAL A 23 -8.24 -21.22 23.56
N MET A 24 -9.24 -21.44 22.69
CA MET A 24 -9.85 -20.35 21.89
C MET A 24 -10.45 -19.27 22.80
N LEU A 25 -11.21 -19.66 23.82
CA LEU A 25 -11.81 -18.73 24.77
C LEU A 25 -10.75 -17.92 25.54
N ALA A 26 -9.60 -18.52 25.87
CA ALA A 26 -8.49 -17.81 26.48
C ALA A 26 -7.91 -16.73 25.54
N PHE A 27 -7.64 -17.07 24.27
CA PHE A 27 -7.19 -16.07 23.29
C PHE A 27 -8.23 -14.97 23.05
N MET A 28 -9.52 -15.33 22.98
CA MET A 28 -10.61 -14.36 22.86
C MET A 28 -10.66 -13.42 24.07
N ALA A 29 -10.51 -13.93 25.29
CA ALA A 29 -10.52 -13.12 26.51
C ALA A 29 -9.34 -12.14 26.56
N VAL A 30 -8.13 -12.60 26.22
CA VAL A 30 -6.94 -11.74 26.16
C VAL A 30 -7.05 -10.71 25.05
N GLY A 31 -7.50 -11.12 23.85
CA GLY A 31 -7.74 -10.21 22.73
C GLY A 31 -8.79 -9.15 23.08
N LEU A 32 -9.90 -9.54 23.71
CA LEU A 32 -10.94 -8.62 24.18
C LEU A 32 -10.40 -7.64 25.23
N ALA A 33 -9.54 -8.08 26.15
CA ALA A 33 -8.92 -7.19 27.12
C ALA A 33 -8.08 -6.10 26.41
N PHE A 34 -7.28 -6.46 25.40
CA PHE A 34 -6.56 -5.47 24.59
C PHE A 34 -7.50 -4.58 23.75
N ILE A 35 -8.60 -5.11 23.21
CA ILE A 35 -9.62 -4.29 22.52
C ILE A 35 -10.22 -3.24 23.48
N ILE A 36 -10.50 -3.61 24.74
CA ILE A 36 -10.98 -2.66 25.74
C ILE A 36 -9.93 -1.57 26.00
N VAL A 37 -8.66 -1.94 26.17
CA VAL A 37 -7.57 -0.97 26.33
C VAL A 37 -7.44 -0.05 25.11
N ARG A 38 -7.60 -0.58 23.90
CA ARG A 38 -7.59 0.16 22.63
C ARG A 38 -8.68 1.22 22.56
N PHE A 39 -9.89 0.91 23.03
CA PHE A 39 -11.00 1.88 23.03
C PHE A 39 -10.89 2.93 24.15
N ILE A 40 -10.21 2.61 25.26
CA ILE A 40 -9.99 3.55 26.38
C ILE A 40 -8.80 4.47 26.11
N LYS A 41 -7.65 3.92 25.67
CA LYS A 41 -6.37 4.64 25.51
C LYS A 41 -6.04 5.05 24.07
N GLY A 42 -6.89 4.70 23.10
CA GLY A 42 -6.63 4.95 21.68
C GLY A 42 -5.63 3.96 21.06
N LEU A 43 -5.26 4.19 19.79
CA LEU A 43 -4.36 3.32 19.02
C LEU A 43 -2.99 3.13 19.68
N GLY A 44 -2.37 4.23 20.13
CA GLY A 44 -1.04 4.18 20.74
C GLY A 44 -0.97 3.42 22.07
N GLY A 45 -2.11 3.13 22.70
CA GLY A 45 -2.15 2.33 23.93
C GLY A 45 -1.95 0.83 23.73
N VAL A 46 -2.11 0.33 22.50
CA VAL A 46 -1.99 -1.10 22.19
C VAL A 46 -1.24 -1.40 20.91
N THR A 47 -0.84 -0.41 20.12
CA THR A 47 -0.15 -0.61 18.83
C THR A 47 1.20 0.08 18.82
N ASN A 48 2.11 -0.44 18.00
CA ASN A 48 3.36 0.25 17.65
C ASN A 48 3.24 1.04 16.34
N LEU A 49 2.01 1.37 15.93
CA LEU A 49 1.76 2.20 14.75
C LEU A 49 2.25 3.62 14.99
N ASN A 50 2.75 4.26 13.93
CA ASN A 50 3.20 5.65 13.98
C ASN A 50 2.94 6.35 12.63
N ASN A 51 3.31 7.63 12.54
CA ASN A 51 3.08 8.42 11.33
C ASN A 51 3.86 7.92 10.10
N GLN A 52 4.88 7.10 10.29
CA GLN A 52 5.66 6.50 9.20
C GLN A 52 5.05 5.17 8.74
N PHE A 53 4.58 4.36 9.70
CA PHE A 53 3.93 3.07 9.51
C PHE A 53 2.50 3.11 10.07
N PRO A 54 1.55 3.69 9.30
CA PRO A 54 0.17 3.84 9.74
C PRO A 54 -0.64 2.54 9.67
N TRP A 55 -0.15 1.54 8.92
CA TRP A 55 -0.77 0.22 8.78
C TRP A 55 0.17 -0.85 9.32
N GLY A 56 -0.41 -1.75 10.10
CA GLY A 56 0.30 -2.84 10.76
C GLY A 56 -0.29 -4.20 10.43
N ILE A 57 -0.12 -5.16 11.34
CA ILE A 57 -0.62 -6.52 11.14
C ILE A 57 -2.14 -6.59 11.08
N TRP A 58 -2.90 -5.65 11.65
CA TRP A 58 -4.36 -5.63 11.51
C TRP A 58 -4.81 -5.47 10.06
N VAL A 59 -4.20 -4.55 9.31
CA VAL A 59 -4.52 -4.39 7.88
C VAL A 59 -3.96 -5.57 7.07
N ALA A 60 -2.73 -6.00 7.32
CA ALA A 60 -2.09 -7.05 6.53
C ALA A 60 -2.70 -8.45 6.76
N VAL A 61 -3.03 -8.78 8.01
CA VAL A 61 -3.55 -10.08 8.43
C VAL A 61 -5.07 -10.04 8.50
N ASP A 62 -5.66 -9.26 9.39
CA ASP A 62 -7.11 -9.33 9.64
C ASP A 62 -7.91 -8.93 8.39
N VAL A 63 -7.50 -7.87 7.71
CA VAL A 63 -8.19 -7.40 6.50
C VAL A 63 -7.69 -8.12 5.25
N ALA A 64 -6.45 -7.86 4.83
CA ALA A 64 -5.99 -8.29 3.51
C ALA A 64 -5.85 -9.82 3.38
N THR A 65 -5.49 -10.52 4.46
CA THR A 65 -5.45 -11.99 4.46
C THR A 65 -6.81 -12.57 4.77
N GLY A 66 -7.51 -12.11 5.81
CA GLY A 66 -8.83 -12.63 6.19
C GLY A 66 -9.81 -12.63 5.03
N VAL A 67 -9.86 -11.53 4.26
CA VAL A 67 -10.68 -11.43 3.07
C VAL A 67 -10.22 -12.36 1.95
N ALA A 68 -8.90 -12.51 1.72
CA ALA A 68 -8.38 -13.42 0.71
C ALA A 68 -8.70 -14.89 1.02
N LEU A 69 -8.70 -15.28 2.30
CA LEU A 69 -9.05 -16.63 2.73
C LEU A 69 -10.57 -16.88 2.68
N ALA A 70 -11.38 -15.84 2.89
CA ALA A 70 -12.83 -15.89 2.67
C ALA A 70 -13.24 -16.11 1.19
N ALA A 71 -12.29 -16.10 0.24
CA ALA A 71 -12.53 -16.37 -1.17
C ALA A 71 -13.09 -17.78 -1.47
N GLY A 72 -12.95 -18.72 -0.53
CA GLY A 72 -13.50 -20.08 -0.63
C GLY A 72 -15.00 -20.10 -0.96
N GLY A 73 -15.80 -19.21 -0.34
CA GLY A 73 -17.25 -19.14 -0.54
C GLY A 73 -17.67 -18.83 -1.98
N PHE A 74 -17.12 -17.78 -2.59
CA PHE A 74 -17.50 -17.41 -3.97
C PHE A 74 -16.87 -18.33 -5.02
N THR A 75 -15.64 -18.83 -4.80
CA THR A 75 -14.97 -19.72 -5.76
C THR A 75 -15.65 -21.08 -5.84
N THR A 76 -16.16 -21.60 -4.72
CA THR A 76 -16.97 -22.83 -4.71
C THR A 76 -18.41 -22.58 -5.13
N GLY A 77 -19.01 -21.45 -4.71
CA GLY A 77 -20.34 -21.02 -5.19
C GLY A 77 -20.39 -20.84 -6.70
N ALA A 78 -19.35 -20.26 -7.32
CA ALA A 78 -19.24 -20.15 -8.77
C ALA A 78 -19.20 -21.52 -9.45
N ILE A 79 -18.40 -22.48 -8.96
CA ILE A 79 -18.37 -23.85 -9.53
C ILE A 79 -19.73 -24.53 -9.42
N ALA A 80 -20.36 -24.47 -8.26
CA ALA A 80 -21.61 -25.19 -8.04
C ALA A 80 -22.78 -24.55 -8.80
N TYR A 81 -22.96 -23.24 -8.68
CA TYR A 81 -24.14 -22.54 -9.20
C TYR A 81 -23.98 -22.07 -10.66
N ILE A 82 -22.78 -21.64 -11.07
CA ILE A 82 -22.54 -21.12 -12.44
C ILE A 82 -22.15 -22.24 -13.39
N PHE A 83 -21.30 -23.16 -12.96
CA PHE A 83 -20.86 -24.31 -13.76
C PHE A 83 -21.72 -25.58 -13.56
N ASN A 84 -22.79 -25.50 -12.74
CA ASN A 84 -23.81 -26.53 -12.51
C ASN A 84 -23.22 -27.91 -12.15
N ARG A 85 -22.20 -27.91 -11.29
CA ARG A 85 -21.55 -29.15 -10.82
C ARG A 85 -22.13 -29.58 -9.48
N LYS A 86 -23.19 -30.39 -9.55
CA LYS A 86 -23.96 -30.89 -8.39
C LYS A 86 -23.12 -31.62 -7.34
N GLU A 87 -21.99 -32.20 -7.74
CA GLU A 87 -21.06 -32.92 -6.86
C GLU A 87 -20.44 -32.03 -5.75
N TYR A 88 -20.40 -30.71 -5.94
CA TYR A 88 -19.80 -29.77 -4.96
C TYR A 88 -20.81 -29.16 -4.00
N HIS A 89 -22.08 -29.58 -4.06
CA HIS A 89 -23.15 -29.02 -3.24
C HIS A 89 -22.89 -29.15 -1.72
N ALA A 90 -22.24 -30.24 -1.29
CA ALA A 90 -21.95 -30.47 0.13
C ALA A 90 -20.93 -29.47 0.73
N VAL A 91 -20.07 -28.85 -0.10
CA VAL A 91 -19.05 -27.89 0.37
C VAL A 91 -19.49 -26.44 0.29
N ILE A 92 -20.65 -26.14 -0.32
CA ILE A 92 -21.11 -24.76 -0.49
C ILE A 92 -21.50 -24.12 0.84
N ARG A 93 -22.36 -24.78 1.64
CA ARG A 93 -22.84 -24.21 2.91
C ARG A 93 -21.68 -23.96 3.90
N PRO A 94 -20.73 -24.89 4.07
CA PRO A 94 -19.54 -24.63 4.89
C PRO A 94 -18.71 -23.45 4.36
N ALA A 95 -18.46 -23.38 3.04
CA ALA A 95 -17.67 -22.31 2.45
C ALA A 95 -18.37 -20.94 2.53
N LEU A 96 -19.70 -20.91 2.39
CA LEU A 96 -20.51 -19.71 2.58
C LEU A 96 -20.47 -19.22 4.04
N LEU A 97 -20.59 -20.13 5.01
CA LEU A 97 -20.46 -19.79 6.42
C LEU A 97 -19.09 -19.19 6.72
N THR A 98 -18.02 -19.81 6.21
CA THR A 98 -16.66 -19.27 6.30
C THR A 98 -16.58 -17.87 5.72
N ALA A 99 -17.10 -17.66 4.51
CA ALA A 99 -17.03 -16.35 3.86
C ALA A 99 -17.79 -15.29 4.65
N MET A 100 -19.00 -15.61 5.12
CA MET A 100 -19.82 -14.73 5.95
C MET A 100 -19.08 -14.36 7.24
N LEU A 101 -18.62 -15.33 8.02
CA LEU A 101 -17.90 -15.08 9.27
C LEU A 101 -16.58 -14.37 9.05
N GLY A 102 -15.83 -14.72 7.99
CA GLY A 102 -14.60 -14.04 7.60
C GLY A 102 -14.82 -12.56 7.41
N TYR A 103 -15.84 -12.17 6.64
CA TYR A 103 -16.17 -10.76 6.45
C TYR A 103 -16.71 -10.08 7.71
N THR A 104 -17.50 -10.78 8.54
CA THR A 104 -17.92 -10.26 9.85
C THR A 104 -16.71 -9.90 10.72
N PHE A 105 -15.73 -10.78 10.82
CA PHE A 105 -14.54 -10.56 11.64
C PHE A 105 -13.58 -9.53 11.04
N VAL A 106 -13.52 -9.41 9.71
CA VAL A 106 -12.83 -8.29 9.03
C VAL A 106 -13.46 -6.96 9.43
N VAL A 107 -14.79 -6.85 9.41
CA VAL A 107 -15.49 -5.63 9.83
C VAL A 107 -15.22 -5.32 11.31
N ILE A 108 -15.29 -6.32 12.19
CA ILE A 108 -14.94 -6.14 13.62
C ILE A 108 -13.49 -5.67 13.77
N GLY A 109 -12.55 -6.26 13.04
CA GLY A 109 -11.15 -5.83 13.01
C GLY A 109 -11.00 -4.37 12.56
N LEU A 110 -11.72 -3.96 11.51
CA LEU A 110 -11.74 -2.57 11.03
C LEU A 110 -12.28 -1.58 12.08
N PHE A 111 -13.28 -1.97 12.88
CA PHE A 111 -13.75 -1.14 14.00
C PHE A 111 -12.65 -0.91 15.06
N VAL A 112 -11.74 -1.88 15.25
CA VAL A 112 -10.62 -1.77 16.18
C VAL A 112 -9.46 -0.96 15.56
N ASP A 113 -9.19 -1.16 14.27
CA ASP A 113 -8.12 -0.51 13.51
C ASP A 113 -8.37 0.99 13.32
N ILE A 114 -9.60 1.39 13.01
CA ILE A 114 -9.90 2.78 12.66
C ILE A 114 -9.91 3.69 13.90
N GLY A 115 -9.20 4.82 13.82
CA GLY A 115 -9.13 5.80 14.91
C GLY A 115 -10.51 6.40 15.29
N ARG A 116 -11.33 6.75 14.29
CA ARG A 116 -12.69 7.27 14.47
C ARG A 116 -13.74 6.23 14.07
N TYR A 117 -13.74 5.09 14.75
CA TYR A 117 -14.58 3.92 14.44
C TYR A 117 -16.09 4.23 14.39
N TRP A 118 -16.59 5.15 15.23
CA TRP A 118 -18.00 5.61 15.19
C TRP A 118 -18.39 6.30 13.88
N ASN A 119 -17.39 6.67 13.07
CA ASN A 119 -17.53 7.40 11.83
C ASN A 119 -17.41 6.51 10.57
N ILE A 120 -17.30 5.19 10.75
CA ILE A 120 -17.07 4.22 9.68
C ILE A 120 -18.19 4.21 8.62
N TRP A 121 -19.39 4.67 8.97
CA TRP A 121 -20.54 4.73 8.06
C TRP A 121 -20.49 5.88 7.05
N ARG A 122 -19.66 6.91 7.28
CA ARG A 122 -19.65 8.13 6.45
C ARG A 122 -19.40 7.89 4.95
N PRO A 123 -18.56 6.95 4.51
CA PRO A 123 -18.41 6.66 3.08
C PRO A 123 -19.73 6.37 2.37
N MET A 124 -20.77 5.86 3.05
CA MET A 124 -22.08 5.64 2.43
C MET A 124 -22.79 6.91 1.98
N ILE A 125 -22.45 8.07 2.56
CA ILE A 125 -23.10 9.36 2.29
C ILE A 125 -22.12 10.37 1.69
N SER A 126 -20.87 10.39 2.15
CA SER A 126 -19.82 11.29 1.68
C SER A 126 -18.87 10.56 0.73
N TRP A 127 -19.25 10.53 -0.55
CA TRP A 127 -18.54 9.73 -1.56
C TRP A 127 -17.26 10.42 -2.02
N ASN A 128 -16.20 9.63 -2.20
CA ASN A 128 -14.98 10.07 -2.87
C ASN A 128 -14.54 9.00 -3.89
N PRO A 129 -15.05 9.05 -5.13
CA PRO A 129 -14.80 8.01 -6.14
C PRO A 129 -13.33 7.96 -6.60
N ASN A 130 -12.51 8.97 -6.29
CA ASN A 130 -11.09 8.98 -6.62
C ASN A 130 -10.23 8.19 -5.60
N SER A 131 -10.83 7.71 -4.51
CA SER A 131 -10.13 6.96 -3.47
C SER A 131 -10.38 5.46 -3.62
N VAL A 132 -9.30 4.68 -3.78
CA VAL A 132 -9.39 3.20 -3.75
C VAL A 132 -9.96 2.72 -2.41
N LEU A 133 -9.66 3.40 -1.31
CA LEU A 133 -10.20 3.04 0.00
C LEU A 133 -11.73 3.23 0.08
N PHE A 134 -12.28 4.20 -0.66
CA PHE A 134 -13.72 4.38 -0.77
C PHE A 134 -14.37 3.19 -1.50
N GLU A 135 -13.79 2.77 -2.63
CA GLU A 135 -14.24 1.57 -3.37
C GLU A 135 -14.23 0.35 -2.45
N VAL A 136 -13.09 0.08 -1.80
CA VAL A 136 -12.91 -1.06 -0.89
C VAL A 136 -13.93 -1.01 0.25
N ALA A 137 -14.17 0.15 0.87
CA ALA A 137 -15.15 0.29 1.95
C ALA A 137 -16.58 0.00 1.48
N MET A 138 -17.00 0.56 0.33
CA MET A 138 -18.32 0.30 -0.25
C MET A 138 -18.50 -1.18 -0.60
N CYS A 139 -17.45 -1.82 -1.15
CA CYS A 139 -17.47 -3.25 -1.44
C CYS A 139 -17.70 -4.09 -0.19
N VAL A 140 -16.94 -3.85 0.89
CA VAL A 140 -17.09 -4.61 2.15
C VAL A 140 -18.49 -4.43 2.70
N MET A 141 -19.03 -3.21 2.72
CA MET A 141 -20.37 -2.93 3.26
C MET A 141 -21.45 -3.65 2.45
N ILE A 142 -21.44 -3.56 1.12
CA ILE A 142 -22.46 -4.18 0.27
C ILE A 142 -22.29 -5.71 0.30
N TYR A 143 -21.08 -6.22 0.13
CA TYR A 143 -20.83 -7.66 0.06
C TYR A 143 -21.11 -8.39 1.37
N SER A 144 -20.86 -7.77 2.52
CA SER A 144 -21.25 -8.33 3.82
C SER A 144 -22.76 -8.57 3.87
N ASN A 145 -23.57 -7.62 3.39
CA ASN A 145 -25.02 -7.77 3.32
C ASN A 145 -25.44 -8.88 2.34
N VAL A 146 -24.77 -8.99 1.18
CA VAL A 146 -25.01 -10.08 0.22
C VAL A 146 -24.76 -11.45 0.87
N LEU A 147 -23.64 -11.61 1.59
CA LEU A 147 -23.31 -12.86 2.29
C LEU A 147 -24.36 -13.23 3.35
N TYR A 148 -24.84 -12.26 4.12
CA TYR A 148 -25.93 -12.51 5.07
C TYR A 148 -27.21 -12.93 4.36
N ILE A 149 -27.58 -12.28 3.25
CA ILE A 149 -28.76 -12.65 2.46
C ILE A 149 -28.64 -14.07 1.90
N GLU A 150 -27.46 -14.45 1.41
CA GLU A 150 -27.17 -15.81 0.96
C GLU A 150 -27.25 -16.85 2.08
N PHE A 151 -27.01 -16.44 3.33
CA PHE A 151 -27.10 -17.32 4.50
C PHE A 151 -28.53 -17.47 5.04
N ILE A 152 -29.46 -16.53 4.77
CA ILE A 152 -30.85 -16.58 5.26
C ILE A 152 -31.58 -17.90 4.94
N PRO A 153 -31.46 -18.52 3.75
CA PRO A 153 -32.11 -19.81 3.48
C PRO A 153 -31.76 -20.91 4.49
N ILE A 154 -30.52 -20.94 5.00
CA ILE A 154 -30.07 -21.90 6.03
C ILE A 154 -30.78 -21.60 7.37
N VAL A 155 -30.99 -20.32 7.67
CA VAL A 155 -31.73 -19.87 8.87
C VAL A 155 -33.21 -20.25 8.76
N ILE A 156 -33.83 -20.03 7.60
CA ILE A 156 -35.23 -20.41 7.33
C ILE A 156 -35.40 -21.92 7.50
N GLU A 157 -34.54 -22.72 6.87
CA GLU A 157 -34.58 -24.19 6.97
C GLU A 157 -34.52 -24.68 8.42
N ARG A 158 -33.75 -23.99 9.27
CA ARG A 158 -33.63 -24.34 10.69
C ARG A 158 -34.89 -24.04 11.50
N PHE A 159 -35.53 -22.89 11.28
CA PHE A 159 -36.58 -22.39 12.16
C PHE A 159 -38.01 -22.56 11.64
N LYS A 160 -38.18 -22.81 10.34
CA LYS A 160 -39.49 -23.00 9.72
C LYS A 160 -40.25 -24.16 10.35
N GLY A 161 -41.49 -23.91 10.76
CA GLY A 161 -42.35 -24.86 11.48
C GLY A 161 -41.99 -25.08 12.95
N GLN A 162 -40.96 -24.41 13.48
CA GLN A 162 -40.51 -24.55 14.88
C GLN A 162 -40.71 -23.27 15.71
N VAL A 163 -41.22 -22.21 15.09
CA VAL A 163 -41.42 -20.89 15.71
C VAL A 163 -42.90 -20.51 15.75
N GLY A 164 -43.25 -19.51 16.58
CA GLY A 164 -44.63 -19.03 16.70
C GLY A 164 -45.25 -18.58 15.36
N PRO A 165 -46.59 -18.59 15.24
CA PRO A 165 -47.29 -18.48 13.95
C PRO A 165 -47.01 -17.17 13.19
N THR A 166 -46.71 -16.07 13.88
CA THR A 166 -46.35 -14.79 13.25
C THR A 166 -44.97 -14.85 12.59
N LEU A 167 -44.01 -15.47 13.27
CA LEU A 167 -42.64 -15.58 12.76
C LEU A 167 -42.57 -16.61 11.63
N ASP A 168 -43.35 -17.68 11.71
CA ASP A 168 -43.40 -18.71 10.66
C ASP A 168 -43.95 -18.15 9.34
N LYS A 169 -44.98 -17.28 9.40
CA LYS A 169 -45.47 -16.55 8.23
C LYS A 169 -44.41 -15.64 7.60
N LEU A 170 -43.57 -15.01 8.43
CA LEU A 170 -42.46 -14.17 7.94
C LEU A 170 -41.38 -15.02 7.26
N LEU A 171 -41.02 -16.17 7.85
CA LEU A 171 -40.07 -17.11 7.27
C LEU A 171 -40.59 -17.66 5.94
N ASP A 172 -41.89 -17.99 5.84
CA ASP A 172 -42.53 -18.43 4.60
C ASP A 172 -42.53 -17.35 3.51
N PHE A 173 -42.79 -16.11 3.89
CA PHE A 173 -42.72 -14.98 2.96
C PHE A 173 -41.28 -14.77 2.45
N ALA A 174 -40.29 -14.86 3.36
CA ALA A 174 -38.88 -14.75 3.02
C ALA A 174 -38.43 -15.88 2.09
N ASP A 175 -38.80 -17.13 2.39
CA ASP A 175 -38.48 -18.34 1.58
C ASP A 175 -38.94 -18.16 0.13
N ARG A 176 -40.23 -17.80 -0.07
CA ARG A 176 -40.82 -17.59 -1.41
C ARG A 176 -40.21 -16.41 -2.16
N THR A 177 -39.76 -15.40 -1.44
CA THR A 177 -39.16 -14.20 -2.05
C THR A 177 -37.71 -14.48 -2.44
N LEU A 178 -36.93 -15.07 -1.53
CA LEU A 178 -35.53 -15.42 -1.74
C LEU A 178 -35.36 -16.42 -2.88
N ASP A 179 -36.22 -17.45 -2.99
CA ASP A 179 -36.20 -18.39 -4.11
C ASP A 179 -36.22 -17.70 -5.49
N LYS A 180 -36.87 -16.52 -5.59
CA LYS A 180 -36.98 -15.76 -6.84
C LYS A 180 -35.81 -14.81 -7.07
N VAL A 181 -35.18 -14.29 -6.02
CA VAL A 181 -34.19 -13.19 -6.13
C VAL A 181 -32.77 -13.60 -5.74
N LEU A 182 -32.56 -14.76 -5.12
CA LEU A 182 -31.26 -15.20 -4.61
C LEU A 182 -30.19 -15.27 -5.71
N PHE A 183 -30.58 -15.61 -6.94
CA PHE A 183 -29.64 -15.62 -8.07
C PHE A 183 -28.98 -14.25 -8.33
N LEU A 184 -29.70 -13.14 -8.08
CA LEU A 184 -29.14 -11.79 -8.20
C LEU A 184 -28.05 -11.56 -7.16
N PHE A 185 -28.28 -12.03 -5.93
CA PHE A 185 -27.32 -11.94 -4.84
C PHE A 185 -26.09 -12.81 -5.08
N ILE A 186 -26.26 -14.04 -5.57
CA ILE A 186 -25.13 -14.93 -5.94
C ILE A 186 -24.25 -14.27 -7.02
N ILE A 187 -24.87 -13.71 -8.07
CA ILE A 187 -24.13 -13.01 -9.14
C ILE A 187 -23.43 -11.77 -8.57
N ALA A 188 -24.14 -10.95 -7.78
CA ALA A 188 -23.56 -9.79 -7.12
C ALA A 188 -22.40 -10.19 -6.20
N GLY A 189 -22.52 -11.29 -5.46
CA GLY A 189 -21.49 -11.81 -4.58
C GLY A 189 -20.21 -12.15 -5.34
N VAL A 190 -20.31 -12.86 -6.46
CA VAL A 190 -19.15 -13.17 -7.31
C VAL A 190 -18.49 -11.90 -7.85
N VAL A 191 -19.28 -10.94 -8.36
CA VAL A 191 -18.76 -9.68 -8.92
C VAL A 191 -18.10 -8.82 -7.84
N LEU A 192 -18.79 -8.60 -6.72
CA LEU A 192 -18.29 -7.80 -5.60
C LEU A 192 -17.05 -8.42 -4.97
N SER A 193 -16.99 -9.75 -4.89
CA SER A 193 -15.80 -10.44 -4.38
C SER A 193 -14.59 -10.22 -5.29
N CYS A 194 -14.78 -10.32 -6.61
CA CYS A 194 -13.69 -10.03 -7.57
C CYS A 194 -13.23 -8.57 -7.45
N MET A 195 -14.18 -7.62 -7.43
CA MET A 195 -13.91 -6.19 -7.33
C MET A 195 -13.14 -5.85 -6.05
N HIS A 196 -13.58 -6.40 -4.91
CA HIS A 196 -12.94 -6.14 -3.64
C HIS A 196 -11.51 -6.70 -3.56
N GLN A 197 -11.27 -7.93 -4.05
CA GLN A 197 -9.91 -8.50 -4.08
C GLN A 197 -8.97 -7.67 -4.97
N SER A 198 -9.44 -7.21 -6.13
CA SER A 198 -8.66 -6.31 -6.97
C SER A 198 -8.43 -4.94 -6.31
N GLY A 199 -9.45 -4.38 -5.65
CA GLY A 199 -9.35 -3.09 -4.95
C GLY A 199 -8.34 -3.12 -3.80
N LEU A 200 -8.29 -4.21 -3.03
CA LEU A 200 -7.26 -4.41 -1.99
C LEU A 200 -5.85 -4.40 -2.57
N GLY A 201 -5.64 -5.02 -3.75
CA GLY A 201 -4.36 -4.95 -4.45
C GLY A 201 -4.05 -3.54 -4.98
N ALA A 202 -5.07 -2.80 -5.41
CA ALA A 202 -4.94 -1.42 -5.90
C ALA A 202 -4.54 -0.43 -4.79
N LEU A 203 -4.85 -0.71 -3.52
CA LEU A 203 -4.50 0.16 -2.39
C LEU A 203 -3.01 0.51 -2.38
N MET A 204 -2.17 -0.45 -2.75
CA MET A 204 -0.72 -0.28 -2.71
C MET A 204 -0.15 0.43 -3.95
N LEU A 205 -0.94 0.61 -5.01
CA LEU A 205 -0.51 1.37 -6.19
C LEU A 205 -0.24 2.85 -5.89
N ILE A 206 -0.95 3.41 -4.91
CA ILE A 206 -0.77 4.81 -4.46
C ILE A 206 0.58 5.01 -3.77
N ALA A 207 1.22 3.94 -3.29
CA ALA A 207 2.44 3.96 -2.50
C ALA A 207 3.70 3.63 -3.33
N LYS A 208 3.70 3.91 -4.65
CA LYS A 208 4.77 3.55 -5.59
C LYS A 208 6.19 3.74 -5.08
N TYR A 209 6.50 4.93 -4.57
CA TYR A 209 7.86 5.28 -4.11
C TYR A 209 8.16 4.83 -2.68
N LYS A 210 7.21 4.18 -2.03
CA LYS A 210 7.35 3.62 -0.68
C LYS A 210 7.33 2.10 -0.69
N MET A 211 7.33 1.47 -1.86
CA MET A 211 7.29 0.01 -1.98
C MET A 211 8.54 -0.53 -2.66
N HIS A 212 9.00 -1.68 -2.18
CA HIS A 212 10.12 -2.38 -2.79
C HIS A 212 9.76 -2.92 -4.19
N PRO A 213 10.64 -2.80 -5.21
CA PRO A 213 10.34 -3.17 -6.60
C PRO A 213 9.96 -4.64 -6.82
N LEU A 214 10.34 -5.54 -5.93
CA LEU A 214 9.95 -6.95 -6.00
C LEU A 214 8.43 -7.15 -5.90
N TRP A 215 7.73 -6.35 -5.09
CA TRP A 215 6.27 -6.43 -4.96
C TRP A 215 5.53 -5.32 -5.69
N TYR A 216 6.11 -4.12 -5.83
CA TYR A 216 5.43 -3.05 -6.55
C TYR A 216 5.31 -3.37 -8.04
N THR A 217 4.08 -3.50 -8.53
CA THR A 217 3.76 -3.64 -9.96
C THR A 217 2.39 -3.04 -10.28
N PRO A 218 2.20 -2.44 -11.48
CA PRO A 218 0.88 -1.98 -11.92
C PRO A 218 -0.20 -3.08 -11.91
N ILE A 219 0.18 -4.35 -12.05
CA ILE A 219 -0.77 -5.47 -12.05
C ILE A 219 -1.07 -6.03 -10.65
N LEU A 220 -0.72 -5.31 -9.58
CA LEU A 220 -1.04 -5.71 -8.19
C LEU A 220 -2.52 -6.08 -7.98
N PRO A 221 -3.52 -5.33 -8.52
CA PRO A 221 -4.93 -5.70 -8.44
C PRO A 221 -5.20 -7.10 -8.98
N LEU A 222 -4.60 -7.43 -10.13
CA LEU A 222 -4.73 -8.73 -10.76
C LEU A 222 -4.04 -9.84 -9.95
N LEU A 223 -2.84 -9.58 -9.42
CA LEU A 223 -2.13 -10.55 -8.58
C LEU A 223 -2.89 -10.89 -7.30
N PHE A 224 -3.54 -9.89 -6.68
CA PHE A 224 -4.38 -10.09 -5.51
C PHE A 224 -5.60 -10.95 -5.86
N LEU A 225 -6.30 -10.62 -6.95
CA LEU A 225 -7.44 -11.40 -7.45
C LEU A 225 -7.05 -12.86 -7.77
N LEU A 226 -5.97 -13.07 -8.53
CA LEU A 226 -5.49 -14.41 -8.90
C LEU A 226 -5.07 -15.23 -7.67
N SER A 227 -4.39 -14.60 -6.70
CA SER A 227 -4.02 -15.28 -5.45
C SER A 227 -5.24 -15.68 -4.61
N ALA A 228 -6.28 -14.85 -4.56
CA ALA A 228 -7.52 -15.16 -3.85
C ALA A 228 -8.29 -16.31 -4.53
N ILE A 229 -8.40 -16.29 -5.87
CA ILE A 229 -9.01 -17.39 -6.64
C ILE A 229 -8.22 -18.70 -6.44
N ALA A 230 -6.89 -18.63 -6.52
CA ALA A 230 -6.03 -19.79 -6.27
C ALA A 230 -6.11 -20.28 -4.82
N GLY A 231 -6.35 -19.38 -3.86
CA GLY A 231 -6.46 -19.66 -2.42
C GLY A 231 -7.79 -20.25 -1.98
N GLY A 232 -8.86 -20.02 -2.74
CA GLY A 232 -10.21 -20.47 -2.39
C GLY A 232 -10.32 -21.97 -2.15
N TYR A 233 -9.85 -22.81 -3.07
CA TYR A 233 -9.91 -24.28 -2.89
C TYR A 233 -8.96 -24.82 -1.82
N PRO A 234 -7.69 -24.39 -1.73
CA PRO A 234 -6.84 -24.69 -0.59
C PRO A 234 -7.52 -24.38 0.75
N MET A 235 -8.18 -23.23 0.88
CA MET A 235 -8.87 -22.85 2.11
C MET A 235 -10.07 -23.77 2.41
N VAL A 236 -10.92 -24.06 1.42
CA VAL A 236 -12.05 -25.00 1.60
C VAL A 236 -11.56 -26.38 2.02
N ILE A 237 -10.49 -26.88 1.39
CA ILE A 237 -9.86 -28.17 1.76
C ILE A 237 -9.30 -28.12 3.18
N PHE A 238 -8.60 -27.04 3.53
CA PHE A 238 -8.04 -26.83 4.87
C PHE A 238 -9.13 -26.88 5.94
N GLU A 239 -10.24 -26.17 5.71
CA GLU A 239 -11.39 -26.13 6.61
C GLU A 239 -12.11 -27.47 6.70
N SER A 240 -12.46 -28.09 5.57
CA SER A 240 -13.17 -29.37 5.55
C SER A 240 -12.39 -30.45 6.29
N LEU A 241 -11.05 -30.48 6.18
CA LEU A 241 -10.22 -31.46 6.87
C LEU A 241 -10.08 -31.16 8.37
N ILE A 242 -10.03 -29.88 8.78
CA ILE A 242 -10.06 -29.49 10.20
C ILE A 242 -11.40 -29.82 10.83
N VAL A 243 -12.50 -29.51 10.15
CA VAL A 243 -13.87 -29.80 10.59
C VAL A 243 -14.07 -31.31 10.72
N ALA A 244 -13.66 -32.09 9.71
CA ALA A 244 -13.72 -33.56 9.78
C ALA A 244 -12.98 -34.09 11.01
N LYS A 245 -11.77 -33.59 11.28
CA LYS A 245 -11.00 -33.97 12.47
C LYS A 245 -11.65 -33.51 13.78
N SER A 246 -12.13 -32.26 13.84
CA SER A 246 -12.68 -31.64 15.05
C SER A 246 -14.01 -32.25 15.49
N PHE A 247 -14.79 -32.76 14.55
CA PHE A 247 -16.08 -33.41 14.80
C PHE A 247 -16.02 -34.94 14.60
N HIS A 248 -14.82 -35.53 14.55
CA HIS A 248 -14.61 -36.97 14.38
C HIS A 248 -15.35 -37.60 13.18
N ARG A 249 -15.55 -36.83 12.11
CA ARG A 249 -16.18 -37.29 10.86
C ARG A 249 -15.13 -37.78 9.87
N ARG A 250 -15.56 -38.62 8.93
CA ARG A 250 -14.70 -39.06 7.82
C ARG A 250 -14.47 -37.88 6.86
N PRO A 251 -13.21 -37.60 6.46
CA PRO A 251 -12.94 -36.63 5.41
C PRO A 251 -13.66 -36.96 4.11
N GLU A 252 -14.35 -35.98 3.53
CA GLU A 252 -15.11 -36.12 2.27
C GLU A 252 -14.19 -36.11 1.04
N MET A 253 -13.21 -37.03 0.99
CA MET A 253 -12.20 -37.08 -0.05
C MET A 253 -12.79 -37.28 -1.46
N GLU A 254 -14.01 -37.80 -1.55
CA GLU A 254 -14.78 -37.91 -2.79
C GLU A 254 -15.04 -36.55 -3.44
N ILE A 255 -15.18 -35.49 -2.64
CA ILE A 255 -15.41 -34.11 -3.11
C ILE A 255 -14.09 -33.32 -3.13
N LEU A 256 -13.26 -33.50 -2.11
CA LEU A 256 -11.99 -32.77 -1.99
C LEU A 256 -10.97 -33.19 -3.06
N THR A 257 -10.91 -34.46 -3.46
CA THR A 257 -9.96 -34.92 -4.48
C THR A 257 -10.25 -34.33 -5.87
N PRO A 258 -11.50 -34.33 -6.39
CA PRO A 258 -11.85 -33.61 -7.61
C PRO A 258 -11.55 -32.11 -7.51
N LEU A 259 -11.88 -31.47 -6.39
CA LEU A 259 -11.61 -30.04 -6.18
C LEU A 259 -10.11 -29.74 -6.25
N ALA A 260 -9.28 -30.59 -5.65
CA ALA A 260 -7.83 -30.46 -5.67
C ALA A 260 -7.20 -30.57 -7.07
N ARG A 261 -7.91 -31.10 -8.07
CA ARG A 261 -7.39 -31.15 -9.47
C ARG A 261 -7.32 -29.77 -10.12
N PHE A 262 -8.10 -28.80 -9.63
CA PHE A 262 -8.06 -27.43 -10.13
C PHE A 262 -6.92 -26.61 -9.51
N MET A 263 -6.43 -26.99 -8.32
CA MET A 263 -5.38 -26.25 -7.61
C MET A 263 -4.11 -26.04 -8.45
N PRO A 264 -3.52 -27.04 -9.13
CA PRO A 264 -2.31 -26.82 -9.91
C PRO A 264 -2.51 -25.79 -11.02
N VAL A 265 -3.67 -25.78 -11.67
CA VAL A 265 -3.97 -24.82 -12.75
C VAL A 265 -4.05 -23.41 -12.19
N LEU A 266 -4.81 -23.20 -11.12
CA LEU A 266 -5.01 -21.86 -10.54
C LEU A 266 -3.73 -21.32 -9.89
N ILE A 267 -3.01 -22.14 -9.12
CA ILE A 267 -1.73 -21.75 -8.52
C ILE A 267 -0.69 -21.49 -9.63
N GLY A 268 -0.67 -22.32 -10.68
CA GLY A 268 0.21 -22.15 -11.83
C GLY A 268 -0.03 -20.84 -12.58
N ILE A 269 -1.30 -20.47 -12.83
CA ILE A 269 -1.65 -19.18 -13.43
C ILE A 269 -1.15 -18.02 -12.56
N TYR A 270 -1.43 -18.04 -11.25
CA TYR A 270 -0.94 -17.01 -10.33
C TYR A 270 0.60 -16.92 -10.35
N LEU A 271 1.30 -18.05 -10.31
CA LEU A 271 2.76 -18.11 -10.32
C LEU A 271 3.34 -17.55 -11.63
N VAL A 272 2.74 -17.90 -12.78
CA VAL A 272 3.16 -17.39 -14.10
C VAL A 272 3.02 -15.88 -14.17
N PHE A 273 1.90 -15.31 -13.73
CA PHE A 273 1.71 -13.86 -13.71
C PHE A 273 2.69 -13.17 -12.75
N LYS A 274 2.87 -13.72 -11.54
CA LYS A 274 3.76 -13.14 -10.53
C LYS A 274 5.22 -13.13 -10.98
N LEU A 275 5.72 -14.27 -11.49
CA LEU A 275 7.11 -14.36 -11.95
C LEU A 275 7.30 -13.70 -13.31
N GLY A 276 6.35 -13.87 -14.24
CA GLY A 276 6.39 -13.26 -15.56
C GLY A 276 6.48 -11.73 -15.49
N ASP A 277 5.67 -11.10 -14.64
CA ASP A 277 5.74 -9.65 -14.40
C ASP A 277 7.11 -9.21 -13.84
N MET A 278 7.66 -9.96 -12.89
CA MET A 278 9.00 -9.69 -12.35
C MET A 278 10.10 -9.77 -13.42
N PHE A 279 10.02 -10.75 -14.33
CA PHE A 279 10.96 -10.88 -15.45
C PHE A 279 10.81 -9.74 -16.46
N VAL A 280 9.58 -9.35 -16.80
CA VAL A 280 9.29 -8.23 -17.71
C VAL A 280 9.82 -6.91 -17.14
N ARG A 281 9.61 -6.66 -15.84
CA ARG A 281 10.10 -5.46 -15.16
C ARG A 281 11.59 -5.52 -14.78
N LYS A 282 12.26 -6.65 -15.04
CA LYS A 282 13.66 -6.93 -14.68
C LYS A 282 13.98 -6.72 -13.19
N THR A 283 13.00 -6.88 -12.31
CA THR A 283 13.20 -6.70 -10.86
C THR A 283 13.81 -7.93 -10.19
N TYR A 284 14.00 -9.03 -10.92
CA TYR A 284 14.75 -10.20 -10.44
C TYR A 284 16.20 -9.85 -10.03
N VAL A 285 16.75 -8.73 -10.51
CA VAL A 285 18.09 -8.26 -10.10
C VAL A 285 18.20 -8.04 -8.60
N TYR A 286 17.10 -7.63 -7.95
CA TYR A 286 17.06 -7.40 -6.51
C TYR A 286 17.09 -8.70 -5.69
N LEU A 287 16.83 -9.87 -6.30
CA LEU A 287 16.87 -11.14 -5.56
C LEU A 287 18.29 -11.46 -5.02
N GLY A 288 19.33 -10.94 -5.68
CA GLY A 288 20.73 -11.14 -5.30
C GLY A 288 21.23 -10.21 -4.20
N ASP A 289 20.43 -9.26 -3.72
CA ASP A 289 20.87 -8.26 -2.74
C ASP A 289 20.91 -8.81 -1.30
N TRP A 290 20.32 -9.99 -1.06
CA TRP A 290 20.27 -10.67 0.26
C TRP A 290 19.77 -9.80 1.42
N THR A 291 18.96 -8.79 1.11
CA THR A 291 18.24 -7.98 2.11
C THR A 291 17.09 -8.77 2.74
N VAL A 292 16.50 -8.20 3.81
CA VAL A 292 15.26 -8.75 4.41
C VAL A 292 14.16 -8.88 3.36
N GLN A 293 14.01 -7.88 2.49
CA GLN A 293 13.06 -7.87 1.39
C GLN A 293 13.33 -9.00 0.38
N SER A 294 14.58 -9.14 -0.06
CA SER A 294 14.98 -10.18 -1.01
C SER A 294 14.71 -11.57 -0.46
N THR A 295 15.11 -11.80 0.80
CA THR A 295 14.92 -13.07 1.49
C THR A 295 13.43 -13.38 1.71
N ALA A 296 12.64 -12.40 2.15
CA ALA A 296 11.21 -12.57 2.35
C ALA A 296 10.48 -12.91 1.04
N PHE A 297 10.84 -12.27 -0.07
CA PHE A 297 10.27 -12.59 -1.38
C PHE A 297 10.62 -14.02 -1.83
N ILE A 298 11.88 -14.43 -1.66
CA ILE A 298 12.33 -15.79 -2.01
C ILE A 298 11.58 -16.83 -1.18
N VAL A 299 11.48 -16.64 0.14
CA VAL A 299 10.76 -17.55 1.02
C VAL A 299 9.27 -17.62 0.66
N GLU A 300 8.65 -16.48 0.39
CA GLU A 300 7.25 -16.38 -0.02
C GLU A 300 6.99 -17.17 -1.30
N VAL A 301 7.79 -16.96 -2.34
CA VAL A 301 7.59 -17.60 -3.64
C VAL A 301 7.94 -19.08 -3.56
N LEU A 302 9.09 -19.43 -2.99
CA LEU A 302 9.60 -20.80 -2.99
C LEU A 302 8.75 -21.72 -2.13
N PHE A 303 8.51 -21.34 -0.87
CA PHE A 303 7.76 -22.17 0.07
C PHE A 303 6.27 -21.90 0.01
N GLY A 304 5.85 -20.65 -0.13
CA GLY A 304 4.43 -20.28 -0.11
C GLY A 304 3.68 -20.58 -1.41
N VAL A 305 4.36 -20.66 -2.56
CA VAL A 305 3.70 -20.83 -3.88
C VAL A 305 4.25 -22.03 -4.66
N ILE A 306 5.56 -22.12 -4.87
CA ILE A 306 6.18 -23.18 -5.70
C ILE A 306 6.07 -24.55 -5.03
N LEU A 307 6.41 -24.67 -3.75
CA LEU A 307 6.31 -25.93 -3.02
C LEU A 307 4.88 -26.53 -3.05
N PRO A 308 3.81 -25.81 -2.65
CA PRO A 308 2.47 -26.37 -2.71
C PRO A 308 2.05 -26.67 -4.14
N PHE A 309 2.41 -25.84 -5.14
CA PHE A 309 2.18 -26.13 -6.56
C PHE A 309 2.77 -27.48 -6.98
N VAL A 310 4.05 -27.74 -6.66
CA VAL A 310 4.72 -29.00 -6.98
C VAL A 310 4.09 -30.18 -6.26
N LEU A 311 3.74 -30.02 -4.98
CA LEU A 311 3.06 -31.07 -4.20
C LEU A 311 1.74 -31.46 -4.84
N VAL A 312 0.89 -30.47 -5.18
CA VAL A 312 -0.44 -30.75 -5.73
C VAL A 312 -0.42 -31.24 -7.16
N LEU A 313 0.70 -31.20 -7.91
CA LEU A 313 0.83 -31.86 -9.21
C LEU A 313 0.75 -33.40 -9.09
N SER A 314 1.18 -33.95 -7.96
CA SER A 314 1.15 -35.38 -7.69
C SER A 314 -0.27 -35.87 -7.38
N SER A 315 -0.74 -36.89 -8.12
CA SER A 315 -2.03 -37.53 -7.85
C SER A 315 -2.06 -38.24 -6.49
N ARG A 316 -0.90 -38.67 -5.97
CA ARG A 316 -0.78 -39.29 -4.63
C ARG A 316 -1.06 -38.28 -3.52
N VAL A 317 -0.55 -37.05 -3.65
CA VAL A 317 -0.81 -35.96 -2.71
C VAL A 317 -2.30 -35.59 -2.72
N ARG A 318 -2.88 -35.40 -3.90
CA ARG A 318 -4.31 -35.01 -4.04
C ARG A 318 -5.29 -36.05 -3.48
N ARG A 319 -4.91 -37.32 -3.42
CA ARG A 319 -5.75 -38.42 -2.91
C ARG A 319 -5.52 -38.71 -1.42
N SER A 320 -4.49 -38.15 -0.81
CA SER A 320 -4.12 -38.41 0.57
C SER A 320 -4.59 -37.27 1.47
N PRO A 321 -5.47 -37.48 2.46
CA PRO A 321 -5.96 -36.43 3.36
C PRO A 321 -4.84 -35.62 4.03
N GLY A 322 -3.82 -36.30 4.58
CA GLY A 322 -2.73 -35.63 5.31
C GLY A 322 -1.85 -34.76 4.41
N TRP A 323 -1.36 -35.31 3.30
CA TRP A 323 -0.58 -34.55 2.31
C TRP A 323 -1.37 -33.42 1.64
N LEU A 324 -2.66 -33.63 1.37
CA LEU A 324 -3.52 -32.59 0.82
C LEU A 324 -3.71 -31.46 1.84
N PHE A 325 -3.96 -31.78 3.11
CA PHE A 325 -4.01 -30.80 4.20
C PHE A 325 -2.71 -29.99 4.29
N PHE A 326 -1.57 -30.68 4.25
CA PHE A 326 -0.25 -30.04 4.32
C PHE A 326 -0.01 -29.08 3.16
N ALA A 327 -0.27 -29.51 1.92
CA ALA A 327 -0.12 -28.66 0.74
C ALA A 327 -1.04 -27.44 0.77
N SER A 328 -2.32 -27.62 1.16
CA SER A 328 -3.27 -26.52 1.34
C SER A 328 -2.84 -25.56 2.44
N THR A 329 -2.35 -26.07 3.57
CA THR A 329 -1.88 -25.25 4.70
C THR A 329 -0.70 -24.37 4.28
N ILE A 330 0.30 -24.95 3.59
CA ILE A 330 1.45 -24.18 3.11
C ILE A 330 1.02 -23.07 2.17
N PHE A 331 0.08 -23.34 1.26
CA PHE A 331 -0.40 -22.30 0.34
C PHE A 331 -1.20 -21.20 1.04
N VAL A 332 -2.06 -21.55 2.00
CA VAL A 332 -2.80 -20.59 2.84
C VAL A 332 -1.83 -19.70 3.62
N LEU A 333 -0.80 -20.29 4.25
CA LEU A 333 0.26 -19.53 4.91
C LEU A 333 1.10 -18.71 3.93
N GLY A 334 1.28 -19.19 2.70
CA GLY A 334 1.93 -18.46 1.61
C GLY A 334 1.17 -17.19 1.22
N ILE A 335 -0.15 -17.24 1.16
CA ILE A 335 -1.00 -16.05 0.94
C ILE A 335 -0.87 -15.09 2.12
N LEU A 336 -0.99 -15.58 3.36
CA LEU A 336 -0.80 -14.77 4.57
C LEU A 336 0.56 -14.05 4.54
N PHE A 337 1.63 -14.78 4.24
CA PHE A 337 2.97 -14.23 4.18
C PHE A 337 3.12 -13.23 3.03
N ASN A 338 2.48 -13.48 1.88
CA ASN A 338 2.42 -12.50 0.80
C ASN A 338 1.74 -11.19 1.23
N ARG A 339 0.63 -11.23 1.96
CA ARG A 339 -0.05 -10.00 2.42
C ARG A 339 0.80 -9.23 3.42
N ILE A 340 1.43 -9.92 4.37
CA ILE A 340 2.41 -9.32 5.28
C ILE A 340 3.55 -8.68 4.48
N ASN A 341 4.07 -9.36 3.48
CA ASN A 341 5.17 -8.84 2.68
C ASN A 341 4.77 -7.61 1.87
N VAL A 342 3.61 -7.62 1.22
CA VAL A 342 3.15 -6.50 0.39
C VAL A 342 2.86 -5.26 1.23
N PHE A 343 2.18 -5.40 2.37
CA PHE A 343 1.75 -4.26 3.18
C PHE A 343 2.82 -3.76 4.16
N LEU A 344 3.69 -4.65 4.66
CA LEU A 344 4.64 -4.33 5.73
C LEU A 344 6.10 -4.42 5.26
N VAL A 345 6.56 -5.59 4.80
CA VAL A 345 7.99 -5.80 4.48
C VAL A 345 8.44 -5.01 3.25
N SER A 346 7.56 -4.89 2.26
CA SER A 346 7.77 -4.11 1.05
C SER A 346 7.68 -2.61 1.33
N TYR A 347 6.95 -2.19 2.36
CA TYR A 347 6.69 -0.78 2.60
C TYR A 347 7.84 -0.13 3.38
N THR A 348 8.50 0.84 2.77
CA THR A 348 9.59 1.62 3.34
C THR A 348 9.32 3.11 3.16
N PRO A 349 9.08 3.88 4.24
CA PRO A 349 8.87 5.31 4.13
C PRO A 349 10.16 6.03 3.65
N PRO A 350 10.06 7.17 2.94
CA PRO A 350 11.22 7.84 2.35
C PRO A 350 12.29 8.33 3.35
N TYR A 351 11.89 8.51 4.62
CA TYR A 351 12.76 8.86 5.74
C TYR A 351 12.38 7.98 6.91
N VAL A 352 13.08 6.86 7.11
CA VAL A 352 12.82 5.97 8.26
C VAL A 352 13.54 6.55 9.48
N ILE A 353 12.78 6.85 10.53
CA ILE A 353 13.32 7.28 11.83
C ILE A 353 13.26 6.09 12.78
N GLU A 354 12.17 5.33 12.77
CA GLU A 354 11.96 4.14 13.58
C GLU A 354 11.40 3.01 12.71
N SER A 355 11.77 1.76 13.03
CA SER A 355 11.23 0.59 12.35
C SER A 355 9.95 0.10 13.04
N TYR A 356 8.97 -0.36 12.25
CA TYR A 356 7.75 -0.96 12.80
C TYR A 356 7.96 -2.45 13.11
N PHE A 357 7.53 -2.86 14.30
CA PHE A 357 7.31 -4.26 14.65
C PHE A 357 6.02 -4.35 15.48
N PRO A 358 5.11 -5.31 15.18
CA PRO A 358 3.82 -5.39 15.84
C PRO A 358 3.98 -5.52 17.35
N SER A 359 3.14 -4.77 18.08
CA SER A 359 3.09 -4.89 19.54
C SER A 359 2.46 -6.23 19.96
N VAL A 360 2.65 -6.59 21.23
CA VAL A 360 1.96 -7.73 21.84
C VAL A 360 0.44 -7.56 21.79
N GLY A 361 -0.07 -6.33 21.93
CA GLY A 361 -1.50 -6.02 21.83
C GLY A 361 -2.04 -6.28 20.42
N GLU A 362 -1.30 -5.88 19.38
CA GLU A 362 -1.70 -6.14 17.99
C GLU A 362 -1.80 -7.64 17.72
N MET A 363 -0.82 -8.43 18.20
CA MET A 363 -0.78 -9.88 18.02
C MET A 363 -1.94 -10.60 18.73
N PHE A 364 -2.21 -10.25 20.00
CA PHE A 364 -3.30 -10.89 20.75
C PHE A 364 -4.69 -10.49 20.25
N ILE A 365 -4.87 -9.27 19.74
CA ILE A 365 -6.11 -8.87 19.09
C ILE A 365 -6.34 -9.71 17.83
N THR A 366 -5.33 -9.81 16.96
CA THR A 366 -5.37 -10.65 15.74
C THR A 366 -5.69 -12.11 16.08
N ALA A 367 -4.95 -12.69 17.04
CA ALA A 367 -5.18 -14.07 17.49
C ALA A 367 -6.56 -14.27 18.12
N GLY A 368 -7.04 -13.29 18.89
CA GLY A 368 -8.36 -13.29 19.50
C GLY A 368 -9.49 -13.22 18.46
N LEU A 369 -9.33 -12.43 17.38
CA LEU A 369 -10.27 -12.37 16.26
C LEU A 369 -10.31 -13.70 15.50
N ILE A 370 -9.16 -14.31 15.20
CA ILE A 370 -9.09 -15.63 14.56
C ILE A 370 -9.75 -16.70 15.44
N ALA A 371 -9.44 -16.71 16.75
CA ALA A 371 -10.05 -17.63 17.71
C ALA A 371 -11.58 -17.42 17.80
N GLY A 372 -12.02 -16.15 17.80
CA GLY A 372 -13.44 -15.79 17.77
C GLY A 372 -14.13 -16.29 16.52
N LEU A 373 -13.51 -16.16 15.34
CA LEU A 373 -14.04 -16.68 14.08
C LEU A 373 -14.23 -18.18 14.14
N MET A 374 -13.20 -18.92 14.57
CA MET A 374 -13.25 -20.38 14.69
C MET A 374 -14.30 -20.83 15.73
N PHE A 375 -14.39 -20.12 16.84
CA PHE A 375 -15.39 -20.37 17.88
C PHE A 375 -16.81 -20.15 17.34
N MET A 376 -17.06 -19.02 16.68
CA MET A 376 -18.36 -18.72 16.08
C MET A 376 -18.71 -19.69 14.96
N TYR A 377 -17.73 -20.16 14.18
CA TYR A 377 -17.96 -21.22 13.21
C TYR A 377 -18.47 -22.49 13.89
N ARG A 378 -17.84 -22.92 14.99
CA ARG A 378 -18.30 -24.07 15.78
C ARG A 378 -19.71 -23.87 16.34
N VAL A 379 -20.03 -22.67 16.84
CA VAL A 379 -21.38 -22.32 17.30
C VAL A 379 -22.40 -22.48 16.17
N PHE A 380 -22.10 -21.92 15.00
CA PHE A 380 -23.02 -21.95 13.86
C PHE A 380 -23.24 -23.38 13.33
N VAL A 381 -22.20 -24.20 13.26
CA VAL A 381 -22.33 -25.62 12.85
C VAL A 381 -23.10 -26.46 13.89
N ALA A 382 -23.08 -26.08 15.17
CA ALA A 382 -23.87 -26.72 16.21
C ALA A 382 -25.35 -26.29 16.22
N ILE A 383 -25.68 -25.12 15.65
CA ILE A 383 -27.05 -24.59 15.61
C ILE A 383 -27.73 -24.85 14.26
N PHE A 384 -27.01 -24.68 13.15
CA PHE A 384 -27.55 -24.67 11.80
C PHE A 384 -27.15 -25.93 11.01
N PRO A 385 -27.99 -26.40 10.06
CA PRO A 385 -27.69 -27.54 9.19
C PRO A 385 -26.71 -27.15 8.07
N VAL A 386 -25.44 -26.96 8.44
CA VAL A 386 -24.38 -26.49 7.54
C VAL A 386 -23.59 -27.65 6.91
N LEU A 387 -23.35 -28.73 7.67
CA LEU A 387 -22.58 -29.89 7.18
C LEU A 387 -23.51 -30.91 6.51
N GLY A 388 -23.12 -31.41 5.32
CA GLY A 388 -23.78 -32.55 4.66
C GLY A 388 -25.16 -32.29 4.05
N ALA A 389 -25.62 -31.04 3.96
CA ALA A 389 -26.91 -30.73 3.34
C ALA A 389 -26.80 -30.64 1.82
N GLU A 390 -27.62 -31.39 1.09
CA GLU A 390 -27.89 -31.07 -0.30
C GLU A 390 -28.74 -29.78 -0.36
N PRO A 391 -28.26 -28.68 -0.99
CA PRO A 391 -29.10 -27.52 -1.26
C PRO A 391 -30.30 -27.95 -2.11
N LYS A 392 -31.51 -27.47 -1.78
CA LYS A 392 -32.63 -27.48 -2.72
C LYS A 392 -32.16 -26.87 -4.04
N GLU A 393 -32.53 -27.46 -5.18
CA GLU A 393 -32.24 -26.91 -6.50
C GLU A 393 -32.88 -25.51 -6.64
N LEU A 394 -32.12 -24.48 -6.25
CA LEU A 394 -32.58 -23.07 -6.23
C LEU A 394 -32.57 -22.41 -7.61
N LEU A 395 -32.01 -23.07 -8.64
CA LEU A 395 -31.90 -22.53 -9.99
C LEU A 395 -32.65 -23.42 -10.99
N SER A 396 -33.83 -22.96 -11.41
CA SER A 396 -34.48 -23.45 -12.64
C SER A 396 -33.51 -23.34 -13.83
N SER A 397 -33.52 -24.34 -14.72
CA SER A 397 -32.61 -24.50 -15.87
C SER A 397 -32.46 -23.25 -16.78
N LYS A 398 -33.42 -22.32 -16.74
CA LYS A 398 -33.37 -21.03 -17.44
C LYS A 398 -32.47 -19.99 -16.75
N GLY A 399 -32.45 -19.93 -15.41
CA GLY A 399 -31.61 -19.02 -14.64
C GLY A 399 -30.13 -19.37 -14.72
N VAL A 400 -29.83 -20.68 -14.79
CA VAL A 400 -28.46 -21.21 -14.97
C VAL A 400 -27.85 -20.70 -16.27
N LYS A 401 -28.55 -20.80 -17.41
CA LYS A 401 -28.00 -20.35 -18.71
C LYS A 401 -27.67 -18.84 -18.71
N VAL A 402 -28.49 -18.02 -18.09
CA VAL A 402 -28.27 -16.56 -18.00
C VAL A 402 -27.10 -16.25 -17.07
N ALA A 403 -27.03 -16.88 -15.90
CA ALA A 403 -25.92 -16.71 -14.94
C ALA A 403 -24.58 -17.23 -15.48
N SER A 404 -24.57 -18.35 -16.23
CA SER A 404 -23.37 -18.88 -16.89
C SER A 404 -22.85 -17.95 -17.99
N ILE A 405 -23.74 -17.40 -18.82
CA ILE A 405 -23.35 -16.46 -19.90
C ILE A 405 -22.82 -15.15 -19.30
N ILE A 406 -23.51 -14.59 -18.29
CA ILE A 406 -23.09 -13.35 -17.63
C ILE A 406 -21.82 -13.55 -16.80
N GLY A 407 -21.69 -14.66 -16.06
CA GLY A 407 -20.52 -14.98 -15.25
C GLY A 407 -19.27 -15.24 -16.08
N ILE A 408 -19.37 -15.98 -17.19
CA ILE A 408 -18.25 -16.20 -18.13
C ILE A 408 -17.89 -14.88 -18.83
N SER A 409 -18.89 -14.08 -19.21
CA SER A 409 -18.66 -12.78 -19.82
C SER A 409 -18.01 -11.80 -18.85
N LEU A 410 -18.41 -11.75 -17.58
CA LEU A 410 -17.82 -10.87 -16.55
C LEU A 410 -16.44 -11.34 -16.07
N LEU A 411 -16.18 -12.64 -15.96
CA LEU A 411 -14.83 -13.16 -15.71
C LEU A 411 -13.89 -12.88 -16.89
N GLY A 412 -14.37 -13.02 -18.12
CA GLY A 412 -13.63 -12.63 -19.33
C GLY A 412 -13.42 -11.11 -19.41
N LEU A 413 -14.43 -10.31 -19.09
CA LEU A 413 -14.37 -8.85 -19.14
C LEU A 413 -13.52 -8.27 -18.00
N GLY A 414 -13.49 -8.87 -16.81
CA GLY A 414 -12.63 -8.45 -15.70
C GLY A 414 -11.14 -8.67 -15.98
N VAL A 415 -10.79 -9.74 -16.71
CA VAL A 415 -9.43 -9.98 -17.20
C VAL A 415 -9.06 -9.00 -18.32
N PHE A 416 -10.02 -8.57 -19.15
CA PHE A 416 -9.79 -7.60 -20.23
C PHE A 416 -9.85 -6.12 -19.77
N LEU A 417 -10.66 -5.77 -18.77
CA LEU A 417 -10.85 -4.40 -18.28
C LEU A 417 -9.87 -4.02 -17.16
N GLY A 418 -9.25 -4.99 -16.49
CA GLY A 418 -8.06 -4.74 -15.65
C GLY A 418 -6.80 -4.34 -16.44
N GLY A 419 -6.91 -4.25 -17.77
CA GLY A 419 -5.84 -3.91 -18.71
C GLY A 419 -5.88 -2.48 -19.30
N GLY A 420 -6.76 -1.59 -18.86
CA GLY A 420 -6.78 -0.18 -19.29
C GLY A 420 -6.59 0.74 -18.07
N GLU A 421 -5.57 1.58 -17.92
CA GLU A 421 -4.64 2.16 -18.88
C GLU A 421 -3.21 1.79 -18.50
N ALA A 422 -2.60 0.87 -19.25
CA ALA A 422 -1.15 0.94 -19.43
C ALA A 422 -0.89 2.26 -20.16
N MET A 423 -0.53 3.31 -19.41
CA MET A 423 0.02 4.53 -19.99
C MET A 423 1.10 4.10 -20.98
N ALA A 424 0.80 4.32 -22.26
CA ALA A 424 1.72 4.11 -23.35
C ALA A 424 2.98 4.92 -23.04
N ALA A 425 4.02 4.23 -22.55
CA ALA A 425 5.35 4.77 -22.50
C ALA A 425 5.76 5.00 -23.95
N LYS A 426 5.56 6.23 -24.44
CA LYS A 426 6.16 6.69 -25.69
C LYS A 426 7.64 6.36 -25.60
N ALA A 427 8.08 5.46 -26.49
CA ALA A 427 9.48 5.16 -26.68
C ALA A 427 10.22 6.48 -26.95
N LYS A 428 11.04 6.92 -25.99
CA LYS A 428 11.93 8.05 -26.18
C LYS A 428 12.95 7.65 -27.25
N VAL A 429 12.90 8.32 -28.39
CA VAL A 429 13.93 8.27 -29.42
C VAL A 429 15.26 8.69 -28.79
N LYS A 430 16.25 7.80 -28.81
CA LYS A 430 17.63 8.15 -28.42
C LYS A 430 18.18 9.11 -29.47
N MET A 431 18.34 10.38 -29.09
CA MET A 431 19.19 11.30 -29.84
C MET A 431 20.67 10.94 -29.59
N PRO A 432 21.56 11.13 -30.57
CA PRO A 432 22.99 10.92 -30.37
C PRO A 432 23.52 11.99 -29.41
N LEU A 433 24.23 11.57 -28.37
CA LEU A 433 24.97 12.47 -27.48
C LEU A 433 26.23 12.94 -28.22
N THR A 434 26.21 14.14 -28.78
CA THR A 434 27.44 14.89 -29.07
C THR A 434 28.04 15.32 -27.73
N THR A 435 29.26 14.86 -27.44
CA THR A 435 30.03 15.27 -26.26
C THR A 435 30.27 16.79 -26.30
N PRO A 436 29.79 17.56 -25.32
CA PRO A 436 30.05 19.00 -25.28
C PRO A 436 31.53 19.25 -24.97
N GLU A 437 32.17 20.14 -25.74
CA GLU A 437 33.52 20.63 -25.42
C GLU A 437 33.46 21.55 -24.19
N ILE A 438 33.96 21.05 -23.07
CA ILE A 438 34.05 21.76 -21.80
C ILE A 438 35.27 22.71 -21.84
N PRO A 439 35.17 23.98 -21.38
CA PRO A 439 36.33 24.87 -21.30
C PRO A 439 37.46 24.31 -20.42
N SER A 440 38.72 24.56 -20.80
CA SER A 440 39.87 24.16 -19.97
C SER A 440 39.80 24.80 -18.57
N ILE A 441 40.07 23.98 -17.56
CA ILE A 441 40.15 24.36 -16.14
C ILE A 441 41.18 25.48 -15.92
N ASP A 442 42.19 25.60 -16.80
CA ASP A 442 43.25 26.59 -16.71
C ASP A 442 42.75 28.03 -16.81
N HIS A 443 41.58 28.24 -17.42
CA HIS A 443 40.96 29.56 -17.58
C HIS A 443 40.13 30.00 -16.36
N ALA A 444 39.88 29.11 -15.39
CA ALA A 444 39.16 29.46 -14.16
C ALA A 444 40.09 30.19 -13.17
N PRO A 445 39.66 31.33 -12.58
CA PRO A 445 40.42 31.98 -11.54
C PRO A 445 40.57 31.04 -10.33
N PRO A 446 41.73 31.04 -9.63
CA PRO A 446 41.95 30.17 -8.48
C PRO A 446 40.90 30.37 -7.37
N VAL A 447 40.65 31.63 -7.03
CA VAL A 447 39.73 32.06 -5.96
C VAL A 447 38.98 33.31 -6.43
N ARG A 448 37.71 33.42 -6.04
CA ARG A 448 36.86 34.61 -6.16
C ARG A 448 36.37 34.98 -4.78
N VAL A 449 36.45 36.25 -4.39
CA VAL A 449 35.75 36.74 -3.21
C VAL A 449 34.33 37.08 -3.63
N LEU A 450 33.34 36.50 -2.97
CA LEU A 450 31.93 36.82 -3.16
C LEU A 450 31.60 37.98 -2.23
N ASP A 451 31.77 39.18 -2.77
CA ASP A 451 31.45 40.44 -2.12
C ASP A 451 30.63 41.28 -3.11
N ASN A 452 29.43 41.70 -2.73
CA ASN A 452 28.52 42.39 -3.62
C ASN A 452 27.69 43.43 -2.87
N ASP A 453 27.72 44.67 -3.38
CA ASP A 453 27.07 45.82 -2.76
C ASP A 453 25.57 45.61 -2.51
N ILE A 454 24.88 44.84 -3.36
CA ILE A 454 23.45 44.53 -3.18
C ILE A 454 23.24 43.65 -1.95
N VAL A 455 24.15 42.73 -1.64
CA VAL A 455 24.06 41.89 -0.44
C VAL A 455 24.32 42.73 0.81
N ASN A 456 25.33 43.59 0.74
CA ASN A 456 25.78 44.41 1.87
C ASN A 456 24.79 45.53 2.20
N GLN A 457 24.03 46.03 1.22
CA GLN A 457 23.02 47.07 1.41
C GLN A 457 21.87 46.68 2.36
N TYR A 458 21.47 45.40 2.38
CA TYR A 458 20.31 44.94 3.16
C TYR A 458 20.70 44.20 4.45
N SER A 459 21.87 43.54 4.48
CA SER A 459 22.34 42.84 5.66
C SER A 459 23.84 42.53 5.57
N ASP A 460 24.69 43.31 6.23
CA ASP A 460 26.13 43.08 6.33
C ASP A 460 26.50 42.45 7.69
N PHE A 461 25.79 41.39 8.06
CA PHE A 461 26.05 40.65 9.31
C PHE A 461 27.22 39.67 9.17
N TYR A 462 27.66 39.38 7.93
CA TYR A 462 28.63 38.34 7.65
C TYR A 462 29.73 38.86 6.73
N GLU A 463 31.00 38.64 7.10
CA GLU A 463 32.15 38.94 6.26
C GLU A 463 32.06 38.21 4.89
N SER A 464 32.69 38.78 3.85
CA SER A 464 32.70 38.23 2.49
C SER A 464 33.28 36.80 2.43
N VAL A 465 32.76 35.97 1.52
CA VAL A 465 33.13 34.56 1.42
C VAL A 465 34.13 34.32 0.31
N ARG A 466 35.20 33.57 0.61
CA ARG A 466 36.17 33.11 -0.39
C ARG A 466 35.65 31.87 -1.12
N PHE A 467 35.35 32.01 -2.40
CA PHE A 467 34.94 30.93 -3.30
C PHE A 467 36.13 30.37 -4.09
N MET A 468 36.46 29.10 -3.85
CA MET A 468 37.56 28.38 -4.52
C MET A 468 37.16 27.95 -5.95
N HIS A 469 37.02 28.90 -6.86
CA HIS A 469 36.41 28.70 -8.19
C HIS A 469 37.10 27.60 -9.02
N ARG A 470 38.44 27.55 -9.07
CA ARG A 470 39.16 26.52 -9.83
C ARG A 470 38.92 25.10 -9.30
N LYS A 471 38.75 24.94 -8.00
CA LYS A 471 38.44 23.64 -7.37
C LYS A 471 37.06 23.16 -7.78
N HIS A 472 36.06 24.05 -7.76
CA HIS A 472 34.70 23.72 -8.19
C HIS A 472 34.63 23.43 -9.69
N ALA A 473 35.31 24.23 -10.52
CA ALA A 473 35.39 23.99 -11.97
C ALA A 473 36.03 22.63 -12.31
N ASN A 474 37.11 22.25 -11.61
CA ASN A 474 37.78 20.96 -11.81
C ASN A 474 36.90 19.77 -11.39
N VAL A 475 36.13 19.91 -10.31
CA VAL A 475 35.26 18.83 -9.79
C VAL A 475 34.01 18.65 -10.63
N LEU A 476 33.33 19.75 -10.97
CA LEU A 476 32.05 19.68 -11.67
C LEU A 476 32.22 19.40 -13.15
N ARG A 477 33.25 19.97 -13.79
CA ARG A 477 33.47 19.93 -15.24
C ARG A 477 32.25 20.38 -16.08
N ASP A 478 31.26 21.00 -15.44
CA ASP A 478 30.10 21.62 -16.05
C ASP A 478 29.88 22.98 -15.39
N CYS A 479 30.22 24.03 -16.12
CA CYS A 479 30.11 25.40 -15.62
C CYS A 479 28.66 25.91 -15.62
N SER A 480 27.73 25.23 -16.31
CA SER A 480 26.32 25.65 -16.40
C SER A 480 25.57 25.49 -15.08
N ILE A 481 26.09 24.65 -14.18
CA ILE A 481 25.57 24.45 -12.82
C ILE A 481 25.65 25.75 -12.00
N CYS A 482 26.67 26.58 -12.21
CA CYS A 482 26.88 27.82 -11.44
C CYS A 482 26.57 29.11 -12.24
N HIS A 483 26.44 29.01 -13.56
CA HIS A 483 26.11 30.13 -14.46
C HIS A 483 24.74 29.89 -15.09
N HIS A 484 23.71 30.52 -14.54
CA HIS A 484 22.34 30.27 -14.96
C HIS A 484 21.99 30.95 -16.31
N ARG A 485 20.99 30.36 -16.97
CA ARG A 485 20.50 30.56 -18.35
C ARG A 485 20.26 32.01 -18.75
N GLN A 486 20.41 32.30 -20.05
CA GLN A 486 20.08 33.61 -20.64
C GLN A 486 18.64 33.59 -21.21
N PRO A 487 17.78 34.55 -20.87
CA PRO A 487 16.43 34.64 -21.42
C PRO A 487 16.49 35.04 -22.91
N LYS A 488 15.66 34.42 -23.76
CA LYS A 488 15.65 34.73 -25.21
C LYS A 488 14.93 36.04 -25.52
N LYS A 489 14.03 36.48 -24.65
CA LYS A 489 13.20 37.68 -24.75
C LYS A 489 12.68 38.10 -23.38
N ASP A 490 12.24 39.35 -23.24
CA ASP A 490 11.63 39.83 -21.99
C ASP A 490 10.40 38.97 -21.62
N GLY A 491 10.41 38.45 -20.39
CA GLY A 491 9.35 37.58 -19.87
C GLY A 491 9.52 36.08 -20.15
N ASP A 492 10.64 35.62 -20.72
CA ASP A 492 10.94 34.20 -20.90
C ASP A 492 11.34 33.53 -19.56
N MET A 493 10.48 32.62 -19.06
CA MET A 493 10.68 31.90 -17.79
C MET A 493 11.32 30.51 -17.96
N GLU A 494 11.55 30.03 -19.19
CA GLU A 494 12.11 28.69 -19.41
C GLU A 494 13.61 28.71 -19.73
N GLY A 495 14.06 29.65 -20.58
CA GLY A 495 15.48 29.86 -20.95
C GLY A 495 16.19 28.63 -21.53
N GLU A 496 17.27 28.83 -22.30
CA GLU A 496 18.12 27.69 -22.72
C GLU A 496 19.30 27.46 -21.77
N PRO A 497 19.67 26.19 -21.47
CA PRO A 497 20.91 25.89 -20.79
C PRO A 497 22.07 26.53 -21.58
N MET A 498 22.81 27.42 -20.95
CA MET A 498 23.91 28.10 -21.59
C MET A 498 25.19 27.27 -21.50
N THR A 499 25.65 26.82 -22.67
CA THR A 499 26.99 26.24 -22.84
C THR A 499 27.95 27.35 -23.29
N TRP A 500 29.24 27.20 -22.97
CA TRP A 500 30.26 28.18 -23.35
C TRP A 500 30.43 28.36 -24.86
N GLU A 501 30.09 27.34 -25.65
CA GLU A 501 29.97 27.40 -27.11
C GLU A 501 28.99 28.49 -27.56
N LYS A 502 27.83 28.61 -26.90
CA LYS A 502 26.82 29.62 -27.23
C LYS A 502 27.24 31.03 -26.83
N PHE A 503 27.95 31.19 -25.71
CA PHE A 503 28.51 32.49 -25.31
C PHE A 503 29.54 33.00 -26.33
N ARG A 504 30.41 32.11 -26.84
CA ARG A 504 31.37 32.46 -27.89
C ARG A 504 30.70 32.70 -29.24
N ALA A 505 29.76 31.85 -29.64
CA ALA A 505 29.06 31.98 -30.93
C ALA A 505 28.21 33.27 -31.00
N ASN A 506 27.62 33.70 -29.88
CA ASN A 506 26.76 34.88 -29.82
C ASN A 506 27.47 36.15 -29.32
N GLY A 507 28.76 36.08 -28.95
CA GLY A 507 29.52 37.22 -28.42
C GLY A 507 28.98 37.77 -27.10
N GLN A 508 28.26 36.95 -26.32
CA GLN A 508 27.56 37.37 -25.10
C GLN A 508 28.29 36.85 -23.86
N LEU A 509 28.21 37.60 -22.75
CA LEU A 509 28.79 37.22 -21.46
C LEU A 509 27.68 36.69 -20.53
N PRO A 510 27.98 35.74 -19.62
CA PRO A 510 27.04 35.33 -18.59
C PRO A 510 26.56 36.53 -17.78
N VAL A 511 25.25 36.64 -17.57
CA VAL A 511 24.68 37.67 -16.70
C VAL A 511 24.98 37.32 -15.24
N LYS A 512 25.27 38.34 -14.44
CA LYS A 512 25.54 38.15 -13.00
C LYS A 512 24.23 37.78 -12.30
N CYS A 513 24.29 36.97 -11.25
CA CYS A 513 23.12 36.66 -10.41
C CYS A 513 22.42 37.93 -9.90
N SER A 514 23.17 39.01 -9.69
CA SER A 514 22.67 40.33 -9.30
C SER A 514 21.71 40.98 -10.30
N GLU A 515 21.75 40.60 -11.57
CA GLU A 515 20.84 41.16 -12.58
C GLU A 515 19.39 40.70 -12.35
N CYS A 516 19.22 39.46 -11.89
CA CYS A 516 17.90 38.85 -11.68
C CYS A 516 17.54 38.71 -10.20
N HIS A 517 18.49 38.60 -9.29
CA HIS A 517 18.26 38.40 -7.85
C HIS A 517 18.66 39.66 -7.08
N LYS A 518 17.91 40.75 -7.23
CA LYS A 518 18.23 42.05 -6.59
C LYS A 518 17.82 42.04 -5.11
N LYS A 519 16.71 42.72 -4.77
CA LYS A 519 16.24 42.91 -3.40
C LYS A 519 15.71 41.61 -2.78
N PRO A 520 16.06 41.26 -1.52
CA PRO A 520 15.39 40.17 -0.80
C PRO A 520 13.94 40.52 -0.50
N PHE A 521 13.03 39.55 -0.63
CA PHE A 521 11.60 39.72 -0.39
C PHE A 521 10.98 40.87 -1.20
N ASP A 522 11.34 40.98 -2.49
CA ASP A 522 10.73 41.93 -3.42
C ASP A 522 9.21 41.68 -3.52
N PRO A 523 8.34 42.61 -3.07
CA PRO A 523 6.90 42.40 -3.08
C PRO A 523 6.32 42.13 -4.47
N ASN A 524 7.00 42.60 -5.52
CA ASN A 524 6.57 42.45 -6.90
C ASN A 524 7.05 41.13 -7.54
N ARG A 525 8.02 40.44 -6.93
CA ARG A 525 8.63 39.20 -7.45
C ARG A 525 9.03 38.24 -6.32
N LEU A 526 8.06 37.87 -5.50
CA LEU A 526 8.24 36.99 -4.32
C LEU A 526 8.66 35.55 -4.65
N ASP A 527 8.55 35.16 -5.93
CA ASP A 527 9.01 33.89 -6.48
C ASP A 527 10.54 33.86 -6.73
N VAL A 528 11.17 35.04 -6.80
CA VAL A 528 12.61 35.19 -7.04
C VAL A 528 13.31 35.50 -5.72
N PRO A 529 14.23 34.63 -5.23
CA PRO A 529 14.98 34.94 -4.02
C PRO A 529 15.90 36.15 -4.23
N GLY A 530 16.18 36.91 -3.18
CA GLY A 530 17.23 37.94 -3.23
C GLY A 530 18.62 37.33 -3.44
N LEU A 531 19.61 38.15 -3.81
CA LEU A 531 20.95 37.69 -4.22
C LEU A 531 21.60 36.71 -3.22
N LYS A 532 21.54 37.06 -1.94
CA LYS A 532 22.06 36.27 -0.82
C LYS A 532 21.38 34.89 -0.73
N GLY A 533 20.06 34.86 -0.88
CA GLY A 533 19.28 33.61 -0.87
C GLY A 533 19.58 32.74 -2.09
N ALA A 534 19.78 33.34 -3.26
CA ALA A 534 20.14 32.61 -4.48
C ALA A 534 21.51 31.91 -4.34
N TYR A 535 22.53 32.60 -3.82
CA TYR A 535 23.83 31.99 -3.56
C TYR A 535 23.76 30.87 -2.51
N HIS A 536 23.05 31.08 -1.39
CA HIS A 536 22.94 30.05 -0.35
C HIS A 536 22.23 28.79 -0.85
N ARG A 537 21.14 28.92 -1.60
CA ARG A 537 20.42 27.75 -2.14
C ARG A 537 21.35 26.95 -3.06
N LEU A 538 22.00 27.62 -4.01
CA LEU A 538 22.90 26.94 -4.95
C LEU A 538 24.07 26.24 -4.25
N CYS A 539 24.78 26.93 -3.35
CA CYS A 539 25.98 26.39 -2.70
C CYS A 539 25.63 25.28 -1.67
N ILE A 540 24.65 25.52 -0.80
CA ILE A 540 24.31 24.60 0.29
C ILE A 540 23.62 23.34 -0.25
N GLU A 541 22.72 23.46 -1.22
CA GLU A 541 22.06 22.29 -1.81
C GLU A 541 23.09 21.39 -2.51
N CYS A 542 23.98 21.96 -3.32
CA CYS A 542 25.05 21.20 -3.97
C CYS A 542 25.96 20.51 -2.94
N HIS A 543 26.39 21.21 -1.88
CA HIS A 543 27.24 20.61 -0.86
C HIS A 543 26.54 19.49 -0.09
N LYS A 544 25.26 19.67 0.28
CA LYS A 544 24.45 18.63 0.94
C LYS A 544 24.22 17.40 0.07
N GLU A 545 24.01 17.60 -1.23
CA GLU A 545 23.89 16.48 -2.18
C GLU A 545 25.20 15.70 -2.29
N THR A 546 26.34 16.39 -2.25
CA THR A 546 27.66 15.76 -2.37
C THR A 546 28.15 15.06 -1.10
N GLU A 547 27.56 15.36 0.07
CA GLU A 547 27.86 14.68 1.36
C GLU A 547 27.14 13.33 1.54
N GLN A 548 26.32 12.88 0.58
CA GLN A 548 25.59 11.61 0.71
C GLN A 548 26.53 10.39 0.78
N VAL A 549 26.34 9.57 1.83
CA VAL A 549 27.06 8.30 2.06
C VAL A 549 26.53 7.23 1.09
N PRO A 550 27.37 6.33 0.53
CA PRO A 550 27.02 5.50 -0.64
C PRO A 550 25.86 4.50 -0.50
N TYR A 551 25.26 4.32 0.68
CA TYR A 551 24.42 3.14 0.95
C TYR A 551 22.91 3.34 0.72
N THR A 552 22.40 4.54 0.44
CA THR A 552 20.94 4.77 0.41
C THR A 552 20.36 5.28 -0.91
N ARG A 553 21.16 5.69 -1.90
CA ARG A 553 20.62 6.39 -3.09
C ARG A 553 21.47 6.24 -4.35
N GLY A 554 21.18 5.21 -5.17
CA GLY A 554 21.60 5.14 -6.58
C GLY A 554 23.12 5.25 -6.85
N PRO A 555 23.54 5.32 -8.13
CA PRO A 555 24.94 5.51 -8.47
C PRO A 555 25.39 6.93 -8.11
N VAL A 556 26.50 7.04 -7.36
CA VAL A 556 27.15 8.31 -6.99
C VAL A 556 27.60 9.04 -8.25
N ILE A 557 26.96 10.17 -8.57
CA ILE A 557 27.22 10.91 -9.82
C ILE A 557 28.49 11.79 -9.71
N TYR A 558 28.88 12.21 -8.49
CA TYR A 558 30.02 13.11 -8.25
C TYR A 558 30.93 12.65 -7.08
N SER A 559 31.69 11.57 -7.29
CA SER A 559 32.52 10.93 -6.25
C SER A 559 33.73 11.76 -5.76
N ALA A 560 34.06 12.88 -6.41
CA ALA A 560 35.30 13.62 -6.13
C ALA A 560 35.29 14.39 -4.79
N MET A 561 34.13 14.61 -4.17
CA MET A 561 34.01 15.27 -2.86
C MET A 561 34.00 14.29 -1.67
N VAL A 562 33.88 12.98 -1.94
CA VAL A 562 33.86 11.92 -0.92
C VAL A 562 35.10 11.04 -1.12
N ARG A 563 36.25 11.47 -0.58
CA ARG A 563 37.42 10.57 -0.47
C ARG A 563 37.89 10.47 0.98
N GLY A 564 37.62 9.31 1.57
CA GLY A 564 38.20 8.81 2.81
C GLY A 564 37.20 7.98 3.65
N PRO A 565 37.58 6.80 4.19
CA PRO A 565 36.79 6.05 5.18
C PRO A 565 36.71 6.75 6.55
N VAL A 566 37.37 7.91 6.69
CA VAL A 566 37.43 8.70 7.93
C VAL A 566 36.68 10.00 7.68
N ALA A 567 35.62 10.23 8.45
CA ALA A 567 34.86 11.47 8.41
C ALA A 567 35.80 12.66 8.68
N ARG A 568 35.98 13.54 7.70
CA ARG A 568 36.78 14.76 7.86
C ARG A 568 36.23 15.62 9.00
N VAL A 569 37.09 16.35 9.71
CA VAL A 569 36.69 17.34 10.73
C VAL A 569 35.94 18.52 10.09
N LEU A 570 35.09 19.21 10.87
CA LEU A 570 34.11 20.22 10.40
C LEU A 570 34.76 21.37 9.59
N ASP A 571 36.03 21.65 9.83
CA ASP A 571 36.89 22.67 9.23
C ASP A 571 37.42 22.29 7.82
N THR A 572 37.30 21.03 7.39
CA THR A 572 37.80 20.53 6.10
C THR A 572 36.71 19.94 5.19
N ARG A 573 35.43 20.07 5.58
CA ARG A 573 34.25 19.67 4.80
C ARG A 573 33.77 20.78 3.87
N ALA A 574 32.99 20.41 2.85
CA ALA A 574 32.26 21.39 2.06
C ALA A 574 31.18 22.00 2.96
N PRO A 575 31.09 23.33 3.09
CA PRO A 575 30.19 23.95 4.07
C PRO A 575 28.72 23.72 3.69
N THR A 576 27.97 23.04 4.56
CA THR A 576 26.53 22.76 4.39
C THR A 576 25.62 23.65 5.23
N ASP A 577 26.20 24.58 5.99
CA ASP A 577 25.49 25.52 6.84
C ASP A 577 26.14 26.91 6.81
N CYS A 578 25.46 27.87 7.45
CA CYS A 578 25.89 29.26 7.47
C CYS A 578 27.19 29.46 8.27
N ILE A 579 27.42 28.71 9.34
CA ILE A 579 28.54 28.92 10.29
C ILE A 579 29.85 28.47 9.65
N ALA A 580 29.81 27.38 8.89
CA ALA A 580 30.95 26.88 8.13
C ALA A 580 31.41 27.85 7.03
N CYS A 581 30.50 28.66 6.48
CA CYS A 581 30.81 29.72 5.52
C CYS A 581 31.14 31.08 6.18
N HIS A 582 30.52 31.39 7.31
CA HIS A 582 30.53 32.71 7.95
C HIS A 582 30.84 32.59 9.45
N SER A 583 32.04 32.13 9.79
CA SER A 583 32.46 31.80 11.15
C SER A 583 32.49 32.97 12.17
N LYS A 584 31.88 34.13 11.87
CA LYS A 584 31.74 35.28 12.76
C LYS A 584 30.34 35.91 12.64
N LYS A 585 29.72 36.15 13.81
CA LYS A 585 28.55 37.03 14.06
C LYS A 585 27.22 36.67 13.36
N VAL A 586 26.68 35.48 13.62
CA VAL A 586 25.21 35.31 13.59
C VAL A 586 24.67 35.88 14.91
N PRO A 587 23.73 36.83 14.92
CA PRO A 587 23.15 37.31 16.17
C PRO A 587 22.38 36.17 16.87
N ASP A 588 22.79 35.80 18.09
CA ASP A 588 22.01 34.88 18.92
C ASP A 588 20.76 35.63 19.40
N HIS A 589 19.60 35.19 18.93
CA HIS A 589 18.34 35.86 19.27
C HIS A 589 17.96 35.66 20.74
N LYS A 590 18.60 34.75 21.48
CA LYS A 590 18.49 34.68 22.95
C LYS A 590 19.07 35.90 23.64
N GLU A 591 20.04 36.56 23.02
CA GLU A 591 20.63 37.80 23.52
C GLU A 591 19.78 39.03 23.17
N LEU A 592 18.89 38.90 22.19
CA LEU A 592 18.06 40.00 21.66
C LEU A 592 16.60 39.93 22.13
N VAL A 593 16.08 38.73 22.41
CA VAL A 593 14.69 38.49 22.82
C VAL A 593 14.68 37.53 24.00
N LYS A 594 14.15 37.97 25.14
CA LYS A 594 13.93 37.13 26.33
C LYS A 594 12.50 36.63 26.34
N LEU A 595 12.32 35.33 26.21
CA LEU A 595 11.04 34.64 26.39
C LEU A 595 11.03 33.95 27.75
N GLU A 596 9.94 34.08 28.50
CA GLU A 596 9.84 33.50 29.85
C GLU A 596 9.58 31.98 29.77
N GLY A 597 10.26 31.20 30.61
CA GLY A 597 10.04 29.76 30.75
C GLY A 597 10.42 28.93 29.51
N ASN A 598 9.59 27.94 29.18
CA ASN A 598 9.70 27.10 27.97
C ASN A 598 8.59 27.53 26.99
N PRO A 599 8.82 28.59 26.19
CA PRO A 599 7.79 29.13 25.32
C PRO A 599 7.36 28.11 24.27
N ASP A 600 6.07 28.06 23.99
CA ASP A 600 5.54 27.21 22.94
C ASP A 600 5.85 27.79 21.53
N PRO A 601 5.73 27.00 20.45
CA PRO A 601 6.04 27.48 19.10
C PRO A 601 5.23 28.72 18.64
N LEU A 602 4.01 28.91 19.14
CA LEU A 602 3.17 30.07 18.82
C LEU A 602 3.64 31.32 19.56
N GLU A 603 4.07 31.18 20.81
CA GLU A 603 4.66 32.27 21.60
C GLU A 603 5.97 32.77 20.98
N VAL A 604 6.82 31.85 20.54
CA VAL A 604 8.05 32.19 19.78
C VAL A 604 7.69 32.92 18.49
N THR A 605 6.70 32.41 17.74
CA THR A 605 6.25 33.06 16.49
C THR A 605 5.74 34.47 16.74
N LYS A 606 4.92 34.68 17.78
CA LYS A 606 4.39 36.00 18.16
C LYS A 606 5.51 36.98 18.51
N ALA A 607 6.56 36.51 19.19
CA ALA A 607 7.73 37.32 19.49
C ALA A 607 8.55 37.67 18.24
N CYS A 608 8.68 36.75 17.27
CA CYS A 608 9.32 37.08 15.99
C CYS A 608 8.51 38.10 15.19
N LEU A 609 7.17 38.01 15.21
CA LEU A 609 6.28 38.92 14.48
C LEU A 609 6.34 40.36 15.00
N SER A 610 6.71 40.59 16.25
CA SER A 610 6.80 41.96 16.81
C SER A 610 7.92 42.80 16.16
N CYS A 611 8.95 42.15 15.59
CA CYS A 611 10.05 42.81 14.89
C CYS A 611 10.09 42.51 13.39
N HIS A 612 9.45 41.44 12.93
CA HIS A 612 9.50 40.93 11.55
C HIS A 612 8.12 40.78 10.90
N GLU A 613 7.18 41.66 11.24
CA GLU A 613 5.81 41.63 10.72
C GLU A 613 5.77 41.64 9.17
N LYS A 614 6.58 42.50 8.55
CA LYS A 614 6.64 42.65 7.09
C LYS A 614 7.25 41.42 6.41
N GLU A 615 8.30 40.85 7.00
CA GLU A 615 8.93 39.64 6.48
C GLU A 615 8.01 38.42 6.63
N ALA A 616 7.22 38.36 7.70
CA ALA A 616 6.22 37.31 7.89
C ALA A 616 5.07 37.43 6.89
N GLU A 617 4.58 38.65 6.63
CA GLU A 617 3.60 38.92 5.58
C GLU A 617 4.17 38.56 4.19
N ALA A 618 5.45 38.81 3.94
CA ALA A 618 6.11 38.36 2.72
C ALA A 618 6.19 36.82 2.64
N ILE A 619 6.54 36.13 3.74
CA ILE A 619 6.68 34.66 3.80
C ILE A 619 5.38 33.96 3.43
N ILE A 620 4.23 34.41 3.95
CA ILE A 620 2.93 33.79 3.63
C ILE A 620 2.56 33.87 2.15
N HIS A 621 3.23 34.78 1.43
CA HIS A 621 3.06 34.96 0.00
C HIS A 621 4.11 34.24 -0.86
N THR A 622 5.11 33.61 -0.24
CA THR A 622 6.17 32.87 -0.95
C THR A 622 5.69 31.56 -1.57
N ALA A 623 6.46 31.11 -2.55
CA ALA A 623 6.39 29.80 -3.18
C ALA A 623 6.36 28.64 -2.14
N HIS A 624 7.19 28.73 -1.09
CA HIS A 624 7.27 27.73 -0.02
C HIS A 624 5.96 27.65 0.79
N TRP A 625 5.42 28.79 1.26
CA TRP A 625 4.21 28.82 2.07
C TRP A 625 2.94 28.51 1.27
N LYS A 626 2.89 28.98 0.02
CA LYS A 626 1.80 28.65 -0.92
C LYS A 626 1.93 27.24 -1.49
N TRP A 627 2.98 26.49 -1.16
CA TRP A 627 3.29 25.18 -1.74
C TRP A 627 3.24 25.17 -3.27
N GLN A 628 3.77 26.23 -3.87
CA GLN A 628 3.85 26.44 -5.31
C GLN A 628 5.32 26.47 -5.70
N GLY A 629 5.74 25.59 -6.59
CA GLY A 629 7.13 25.56 -7.03
C GLY A 629 7.36 24.44 -8.03
N PRO A 630 8.43 24.55 -8.84
CA PRO A 630 8.80 23.48 -9.75
C PRO A 630 9.05 22.21 -8.94
N THR A 631 8.74 21.06 -9.54
CA THR A 631 8.97 19.76 -8.91
C THR A 631 10.17 19.08 -9.58
N PRO A 632 11.41 19.58 -9.38
CA PRO A 632 12.58 19.18 -10.17
C PRO A 632 12.89 17.68 -10.07
N TYR A 633 12.34 17.00 -9.05
CA TYR A 633 12.52 15.57 -8.81
C TYR A 633 11.35 14.71 -9.34
N SER A 634 10.31 15.29 -9.94
CA SER A 634 9.22 14.54 -10.58
C SER A 634 9.53 14.31 -12.05
N VAL A 635 9.93 13.09 -12.38
CA VAL A 635 10.31 12.68 -13.74
C VAL A 635 9.18 12.98 -14.75
N GLY A 636 9.46 13.82 -15.76
CA GLY A 636 8.51 14.27 -16.78
C GLY A 636 7.65 15.49 -16.41
N ASN A 637 7.87 16.07 -15.22
CA ASN A 637 7.11 17.17 -14.64
C ASN A 637 8.02 18.20 -13.94
N GLU A 638 9.32 18.15 -14.22
CA GLU A 638 10.37 18.85 -13.48
C GLU A 638 10.19 20.37 -13.44
N ASN A 639 9.59 20.92 -14.48
CA ASN A 639 9.36 22.36 -14.66
C ASN A 639 7.94 22.81 -14.30
N ARG A 640 7.07 21.88 -13.90
CA ARG A 640 5.67 22.21 -13.63
C ARG A 640 5.50 22.75 -12.22
N ILE A 641 5.00 23.98 -12.14
CA ILE A 641 4.71 24.71 -10.89
C ILE A 641 3.28 24.47 -10.38
N ASP A 642 2.45 23.83 -11.20
CA ASP A 642 1.04 23.61 -10.93
C ASP A 642 0.74 22.28 -10.23
N ILE A 643 1.77 21.48 -9.94
CA ILE A 643 1.67 20.17 -9.28
C ILE A 643 1.87 20.26 -7.76
N GLY A 644 2.07 21.45 -7.22
CA GLY A 644 2.24 21.65 -5.78
C GLY A 644 0.96 21.35 -4.97
N LYS A 645 1.09 21.30 -3.63
CA LYS A 645 -0.02 20.96 -2.70
C LYS A 645 -1.23 21.89 -2.82
N ARG A 646 -1.05 23.08 -3.37
CA ARG A 646 -2.14 24.06 -3.62
C ARG A 646 -3.07 23.66 -4.76
N ARG A 647 -2.67 22.76 -5.65
CA ARG A 647 -3.42 22.44 -6.88
C ARG A 647 -3.70 20.95 -7.04
N LEU A 648 -2.69 20.14 -7.36
CA LEU A 648 -2.87 18.74 -7.78
C LEU A 648 -2.49 17.71 -6.71
N VAL A 649 -1.59 18.03 -5.78
CA VAL A 649 -1.15 17.09 -4.74
C VAL A 649 -2.07 17.21 -3.53
N ILE A 650 -2.90 16.19 -3.30
CA ILE A 650 -3.71 16.07 -2.10
C ILE A 650 -2.78 15.76 -0.92
N ASN A 651 -2.88 16.60 0.11
CA ASN A 651 -2.17 16.40 1.37
C ASN A 651 -2.97 15.41 2.23
N ASN A 652 -2.33 14.33 2.66
CA ASN A 652 -2.80 13.54 3.81
C ASN A 652 -1.86 13.90 4.96
N PHE A 653 -2.27 14.86 5.79
CA PHE A 653 -1.68 15.11 7.11
C PHE A 653 -2.50 14.40 8.17
#